data_AF-A0A7S8EGW7-F1
#
_entry.id   AF-A0A7S8EGW7-F1
#
_cell.length_a   1.000
_cell.length_b   1.000
_cell.length_c   1.000
_cell.angle_alpha   90.00
_cell.angle_beta   90.00
_cell.angle_gamma   90.00
#
_symmetry.space_group_name_H-M   'P 1'
#
loop_
_entity.id
_entity.type
_entity.pdbx_description
1 polymer ?
#
loop_
_entity_poly.entity_id
_entity_poly.type
_entity_poly.pdbx_seq_one_letter_code
_entity_poly.pdbx_strand_id
1 'polypeptide(L)'
;MSDVYVYGTDEGETLYGTNQKDTIYGYRGNDIIYGGDQDDIIYGGDGDDLIYASWGANTIDGGHGTDRLVVEGLRADHDIFVEGNTIMIGGPGKWNIVSNVEWILFSPPGQSTEHFNVNAYLVAHYNYQWDNFVTATEGEDWVAGSDGDDRLQGDGGEDVFYGGRGNDAYFGGGYIDQVHFDGVITDYVIKEHGDGSVTFEHAVFGTDTLHDIEGLLFLGNQQWISVADAVKNYAISEHINVIFASDTYLMNDGTSGDDRFEGNDNDNHFRGWGGDDVYYGKGGYDQVNYDGAAADYQIFENTDGSVVVASAATGTDTLYGIEGAWFSGEAKWYSISDLVATYGSNPDVNVVYASTTQLMNDGTSGDDRFEGNDNENHFRGWGGDDVYYGRGGYDQVDYDGSPWDYDISVGADGSVIIAGATTGTDKLYGIEGTWFNGEAKWYSIQELVDTYGGGGTNPELSPFDAADYGQALNLSMKFYYAQYSGDLPTDHPISWRGDSGLTDGQDVGRDLTGGWYDAGDHVKFGLPMAWSATVLAWGALDNGSAYQQAGASADIINHLEWVSDYFLRAYDDKGTATLADDVFYAQVGDPYADHAYWGSPEDMTMARPSYAVTALNPGTEVTAETAAAMAAISMVMREAGNIAYADLLLGQAEKLFAFSETYQGSYNDSVPNIGEFYRSYSGYNDELAWAASWLHKATGDASYLSKAESLYWGQTDAFSSWENKWMGTAVLLAEQAGNATYFLDIAEHLDWAQNLQHTPGTSTNDGLIWDGDWGSNRYAANTAFLAVQHAQTLMANGAVPGDAQVKELFAFAADQIDYTLGDNPNGQSYLVGFGADYPLNPHHRAASGMDGWAEYESAMQNEHVLHGALVGGPDVNGNWSDDRTDHIFTEVATDYNAAYSGVLAALIDYDMLV
;
A
#
# COMPACT_ATOMS: atom_id res chain seq x y z
N MET A 1 -36.85 9.52 -35.40
CA MET A 1 -37.24 8.10 -35.51
C MET A 1 -37.17 7.54 -34.10
N SER A 2 -37.94 6.51 -33.76
CA SER A 2 -38.07 6.06 -32.36
C SER A 2 -36.83 5.29 -31.90
N ASP A 3 -36.35 5.58 -30.70
CA ASP A 3 -35.27 4.83 -30.06
C ASP A 3 -35.66 3.36 -29.90
N VAL A 4 -34.69 2.48 -30.09
CA VAL A 4 -34.83 1.03 -29.93
C VAL A 4 -34.20 0.64 -28.60
N TYR A 5 -34.85 -0.26 -27.85
CA TYR A 5 -34.37 -0.69 -26.54
C TYR A 5 -33.90 -2.15 -26.61
N VAL A 6 -32.69 -2.41 -26.15
CA VAL A 6 -32.06 -3.73 -26.04
C VAL A 6 -31.78 -4.01 -24.57
N TYR A 7 -32.15 -5.21 -24.10
CA TYR A 7 -32.01 -5.62 -22.71
C TYR A 7 -31.31 -6.98 -22.66
N GLY A 8 -30.23 -7.07 -21.90
CA GLY A 8 -29.56 -8.30 -21.49
C GLY A 8 -30.24 -8.98 -20.30
N THR A 9 -29.50 -9.83 -19.60
CA THR A 9 -29.94 -10.55 -18.41
C THR A 9 -28.88 -10.49 -17.30
N ASP A 10 -29.01 -11.29 -16.24
CA ASP A 10 -27.98 -11.36 -15.19
C ASP A 10 -26.82 -12.34 -15.56
N GLU A 11 -26.76 -12.85 -16.80
CA GLU A 11 -25.70 -13.73 -17.31
C GLU A 11 -24.84 -12.99 -18.35
N GLY A 12 -23.54 -13.31 -18.47
CA GLY A 12 -22.68 -12.70 -19.50
C GLY A 12 -23.05 -13.11 -20.93
N GLU A 13 -23.38 -12.14 -21.78
CA GLU A 13 -24.02 -12.33 -23.07
C GLU A 13 -23.37 -11.50 -24.19
N THR A 14 -23.92 -11.58 -25.40
CA THR A 14 -23.51 -10.70 -26.50
C THR A 14 -24.72 -9.94 -27.02
N LEU A 15 -24.71 -8.63 -26.85
CA LEU A 15 -25.79 -7.72 -27.22
C LEU A 15 -25.45 -6.96 -28.50
N TYR A 16 -26.44 -6.82 -29.37
CA TYR A 16 -26.31 -6.10 -30.64
C TYR A 16 -27.38 -5.03 -30.76
N GLY A 17 -26.96 -3.77 -30.79
CA GLY A 17 -27.75 -2.64 -31.24
C GLY A 17 -28.02 -2.68 -32.75
N THR A 18 -28.73 -1.67 -33.23
CA THR A 18 -29.24 -1.59 -34.59
C THR A 18 -28.56 -0.45 -35.37
N ASN A 19 -29.12 -0.05 -36.51
CA ASN A 19 -28.64 1.11 -37.27
C ASN A 19 -29.46 2.39 -36.95
N GLN A 20 -30.13 2.40 -35.80
CA GLN A 20 -30.94 3.51 -35.28
C GLN A 20 -30.37 3.90 -33.92
N LYS A 21 -30.88 4.98 -33.30
CA LYS A 21 -30.53 5.26 -31.90
C LYS A 21 -31.04 4.13 -31.01
N ASP A 22 -30.13 3.51 -30.28
CA ASP A 22 -30.39 2.41 -29.37
C ASP A 22 -30.18 2.83 -27.90
N THR A 23 -30.88 2.17 -26.98
CA THR A 23 -30.62 2.21 -25.54
C THR A 23 -30.43 0.78 -25.08
N ILE A 24 -29.21 0.46 -24.64
CA ILE A 24 -28.77 -0.91 -24.35
C ILE A 24 -28.45 -1.01 -22.86
N TYR A 25 -28.97 -2.06 -22.21
CA TYR A 25 -28.70 -2.41 -20.82
C TYR A 25 -28.14 -3.83 -20.76
N GLY A 26 -26.91 -4.02 -20.29
CA GLY A 26 -26.29 -5.34 -20.07
C GLY A 26 -26.85 -6.04 -18.82
N TYR A 27 -26.91 -5.31 -17.71
CA TYR A 27 -27.35 -5.73 -16.37
C TYR A 27 -26.27 -6.41 -15.53
N ARG A 28 -26.14 -7.75 -15.51
CA ARG A 28 -25.05 -8.41 -14.77
C ARG A 28 -24.33 -9.43 -15.62
N GLY A 29 -23.09 -9.72 -15.25
CA GLY A 29 -22.23 -10.67 -15.94
C GLY A 29 -21.42 -9.99 -17.03
N ASN A 30 -20.33 -10.62 -17.45
CA ASN A 30 -19.38 -10.01 -18.39
C ASN A 30 -19.95 -10.03 -19.82
N ASP A 31 -20.49 -8.90 -20.26
CA ASP A 31 -21.16 -8.73 -21.54
C ASP A 31 -20.22 -8.28 -22.66
N ILE A 32 -20.59 -8.63 -23.90
CA ILE A 32 -20.02 -8.03 -25.11
C ILE A 32 -21.11 -7.22 -25.80
N ILE A 33 -20.98 -5.89 -25.80
CA ILE A 33 -22.03 -4.98 -26.27
C ILE A 33 -21.59 -4.29 -27.56
N TYR A 34 -22.37 -4.42 -28.63
CA TYR A 34 -22.18 -3.67 -29.88
C TYR A 34 -23.22 -2.56 -30.00
N GLY A 35 -22.81 -1.29 -29.91
CA GLY A 35 -23.71 -0.12 -29.93
C GLY A 35 -24.51 0.00 -31.23
N GLY A 36 -23.84 -0.11 -32.38
CA GLY A 36 -24.48 0.00 -33.70
C GLY A 36 -24.14 1.30 -34.44
N ASP A 37 -25.03 1.77 -35.31
CA ASP A 37 -24.86 3.09 -35.94
C ASP A 37 -25.80 4.10 -35.26
N GLN A 38 -25.38 5.38 -35.21
CA GLN A 38 -26.07 6.54 -34.60
C GLN A 38 -25.65 6.78 -33.14
N ASP A 39 -26.28 7.77 -32.50
CA ASP A 39 -25.98 8.16 -31.12
C ASP A 39 -26.74 7.23 -30.17
N ASP A 40 -26.01 6.33 -29.52
CA ASP A 40 -26.55 5.29 -28.63
C ASP A 40 -26.31 5.61 -27.15
N ILE A 41 -27.15 5.05 -26.28
CA ILE A 41 -26.94 5.06 -24.83
C ILE A 41 -26.69 3.62 -24.38
N ILE A 42 -25.55 3.36 -23.76
CA ILE A 42 -25.11 2.01 -23.39
C ILE A 42 -24.79 1.98 -21.89
N TYR A 43 -25.40 1.05 -21.17
CA TYR A 43 -25.08 0.72 -19.79
C TYR A 43 -24.60 -0.73 -19.76
N GLY A 44 -23.34 -0.97 -19.37
CA GLY A 44 -22.79 -2.31 -19.17
C GLY A 44 -23.48 -3.00 -18.00
N GLY A 45 -23.25 -2.52 -16.78
CA GLY A 45 -23.89 -3.04 -15.57
C GLY A 45 -22.86 -3.58 -14.59
N ASP A 46 -23.18 -4.65 -13.87
CA ASP A 46 -22.21 -5.34 -13.01
C ASP A 46 -21.45 -6.41 -13.84
N GLY A 47 -20.12 -6.47 -13.79
CA GLY A 47 -19.31 -7.42 -14.55
C GLY A 47 -18.23 -6.73 -15.38
N ASP A 48 -17.30 -7.50 -15.98
CA ASP A 48 -16.27 -6.92 -16.85
C ASP A 48 -16.78 -6.86 -18.30
N ASP A 49 -17.30 -5.72 -18.71
CA ASP A 49 -17.96 -5.57 -20.01
C ASP A 49 -17.00 -5.10 -21.11
N LEU A 50 -17.20 -5.64 -22.32
CA LEU A 50 -16.51 -5.22 -23.53
C LEU A 50 -17.48 -4.50 -24.47
N ILE A 51 -17.37 -3.17 -24.52
CA ILE A 51 -18.29 -2.29 -25.24
C ILE A 51 -17.66 -1.80 -26.54
N TYR A 52 -18.33 -2.03 -27.66
CA TYR A 52 -17.98 -1.50 -28.98
C TYR A 52 -18.94 -0.37 -29.36
N ALA A 53 -18.55 0.88 -29.07
CA ALA A 53 -19.39 2.07 -29.31
C ALA A 53 -19.80 2.26 -30.76
N SER A 54 -18.96 1.80 -31.71
CA SER A 54 -19.19 1.95 -33.14
C SER A 54 -19.38 3.44 -33.55
N TRP A 55 -20.14 3.77 -34.61
CA TRP A 55 -20.18 5.12 -35.18
C TRP A 55 -21.32 5.98 -34.60
N GLY A 56 -20.98 7.05 -33.89
CA GLY A 56 -21.98 7.96 -33.31
C GLY A 56 -21.40 8.92 -32.29
N ALA A 57 -22.25 9.75 -31.70
CA ALA A 57 -21.96 10.41 -30.42
C ALA A 57 -22.65 9.63 -29.30
N ASN A 58 -21.95 8.70 -28.65
CA ASN A 58 -22.55 7.76 -27.71
C ASN A 58 -22.43 8.23 -26.26
N THR A 59 -23.36 7.82 -25.40
CA THR A 59 -23.23 7.92 -23.95
C THR A 59 -23.07 6.52 -23.38
N ILE A 60 -21.96 6.28 -22.68
CA ILE A 60 -21.51 4.95 -22.29
C ILE A 60 -21.19 4.97 -20.81
N ASP A 61 -21.74 4.01 -20.08
CA ASP A 61 -21.45 3.75 -18.68
C ASP A 61 -21.10 2.27 -18.56
N GLY A 62 -19.84 1.95 -18.21
CA GLY A 62 -19.42 0.55 -18.05
C GLY A 62 -20.11 -0.08 -16.85
N GLY A 63 -20.04 0.58 -15.69
CA GLY A 63 -20.77 0.19 -14.50
C GLY A 63 -19.82 -0.30 -13.41
N HIS A 64 -20.14 -1.42 -12.77
CA HIS A 64 -19.31 -2.00 -11.72
C HIS A 64 -18.51 -3.17 -12.29
N GLY A 65 -17.19 -3.07 -12.32
CA GLY A 65 -16.32 -4.10 -12.87
C GLY A 65 -15.13 -3.45 -13.57
N THR A 66 -14.34 -4.23 -14.29
CA THR A 66 -13.29 -3.70 -15.17
C THR A 66 -13.78 -3.68 -16.61
N ASP A 67 -14.27 -2.51 -17.02
CA ASP A 67 -14.91 -2.31 -18.30
C ASP A 67 -13.94 -1.83 -19.37
N ARG A 68 -14.19 -2.27 -20.60
CA ARG A 68 -13.36 -1.98 -21.76
C ARG A 68 -14.18 -1.38 -22.88
N LEU A 69 -13.84 -0.18 -23.29
CA LEU A 69 -14.45 0.48 -24.44
C LEU A 69 -13.56 0.40 -25.67
N VAL A 70 -14.11 -0.07 -26.79
CA VAL A 70 -13.48 -0.04 -28.10
C VAL A 70 -14.08 1.07 -28.95
N VAL A 71 -13.23 2.00 -29.39
CA VAL A 71 -13.56 3.12 -30.29
C VAL A 71 -12.98 2.85 -31.69
N GLU A 72 -13.75 3.15 -32.73
CA GLU A 72 -13.35 2.97 -34.12
C GLU A 72 -12.40 4.08 -34.61
N GLY A 73 -11.26 3.70 -35.19
CA GLY A 73 -10.21 4.60 -35.69
C GLY A 73 -8.92 4.53 -34.85
N LEU A 74 -7.84 5.18 -35.31
CA LEU A 74 -6.56 5.18 -34.60
C LEU A 74 -6.61 6.15 -33.40
N ARG A 75 -5.81 5.90 -32.36
CA ARG A 75 -5.67 6.83 -31.21
C ARG A 75 -5.35 8.26 -31.64
N ALA A 76 -4.48 8.44 -32.63
CA ALA A 76 -4.06 9.75 -33.14
C ALA A 76 -5.17 10.54 -33.86
N ASP A 77 -6.27 9.88 -34.22
CA ASP A 77 -7.42 10.51 -34.87
C ASP A 77 -8.47 11.02 -33.86
N HIS A 78 -8.24 10.78 -32.56
CA HIS A 78 -9.15 11.10 -31.48
C HIS A 78 -8.52 12.09 -30.49
N ASP A 79 -9.30 13.13 -30.20
CA ASP A 79 -9.10 13.98 -29.04
C ASP A 79 -9.73 13.28 -27.82
N ILE A 80 -9.06 13.37 -26.67
CA ILE A 80 -9.51 12.78 -25.41
C ILE A 80 -9.45 13.86 -24.34
N PHE A 81 -10.56 14.06 -23.63
CA PHE A 81 -10.67 14.91 -22.46
C PHE A 81 -11.15 14.08 -21.28
N VAL A 82 -10.69 14.40 -20.07
CA VAL A 82 -11.12 13.71 -18.84
C VAL A 82 -11.53 14.75 -17.82
N GLU A 83 -12.72 14.56 -17.24
CA GLU A 83 -13.37 15.46 -16.27
C GLU A 83 -13.97 14.57 -15.14
N GLY A 84 -13.30 14.54 -13.98
CA GLY A 84 -13.68 13.61 -12.90
C GLY A 84 -13.67 12.15 -13.37
N ASN A 85 -14.79 11.44 -13.21
CA ASN A 85 -14.97 10.05 -13.64
C ASN A 85 -15.52 9.91 -15.07
N THR A 86 -15.62 11.02 -15.83
CA THR A 86 -16.16 11.03 -17.19
C THR A 86 -15.08 11.37 -18.21
N ILE A 87 -15.04 10.63 -19.31
CA ILE A 87 -14.09 10.76 -20.41
C ILE A 87 -14.88 11.16 -21.66
N MET A 88 -14.44 12.20 -22.33
CA MET A 88 -14.93 12.56 -23.64
C MET A 88 -13.92 12.15 -24.70
N ILE A 89 -14.29 11.23 -25.59
CA ILE A 89 -13.41 10.71 -26.62
C ILE A 89 -14.07 10.80 -28.01
N GLY A 90 -13.41 11.51 -28.93
CA GLY A 90 -14.00 11.81 -30.23
C GLY A 90 -13.22 12.82 -31.06
N GLY A 91 -13.95 13.56 -31.90
CA GLY A 91 -13.42 14.66 -32.71
C GLY A 91 -14.54 15.64 -33.10
N PRO A 92 -14.25 16.69 -33.89
CA PRO A 92 -15.17 17.80 -34.13
C PRO A 92 -16.57 17.36 -34.59
N GLY A 93 -17.53 17.39 -33.66
CA GLY A 93 -18.95 17.08 -33.88
C GLY A 93 -19.38 15.62 -33.65
N LYS A 94 -18.53 14.75 -33.10
CA LYS A 94 -18.87 13.37 -32.69
C LYS A 94 -18.06 12.96 -31.46
N TRP A 95 -18.68 13.04 -30.29
CA TRP A 95 -18.06 12.73 -29.00
C TRP A 95 -18.75 11.55 -28.35
N ASN A 96 -17.98 10.57 -27.88
CA ASN A 96 -18.46 9.61 -26.91
C ASN A 96 -18.23 10.19 -25.51
N ILE A 97 -19.25 10.15 -24.66
CA ILE A 97 -19.19 10.49 -23.25
C ILE A 97 -19.17 9.15 -22.51
N VAL A 98 -18.11 8.90 -21.74
CA VAL A 98 -17.80 7.58 -21.19
C VAL A 98 -17.58 7.71 -19.69
N SER A 99 -18.30 6.95 -18.88
CA SER A 99 -18.10 6.86 -17.43
C SER A 99 -17.87 5.42 -17.01
N ASN A 100 -17.19 5.22 -15.88
CA ASN A 100 -16.96 3.90 -15.28
C ASN A 100 -16.43 2.89 -16.31
N VAL A 101 -15.37 3.27 -17.01
CA VAL A 101 -14.65 2.43 -17.98
C VAL A 101 -13.16 2.63 -17.77
N GLU A 102 -12.44 1.53 -17.51
CA GLU A 102 -11.04 1.55 -17.09
C GLU A 102 -10.09 1.58 -18.29
N TRP A 103 -10.51 0.98 -19.41
CA TRP A 103 -9.68 0.83 -20.61
C TRP A 103 -10.37 1.31 -21.87
N ILE A 104 -9.70 2.19 -22.61
CA ILE A 104 -10.11 2.58 -23.96
C ILE A 104 -9.14 2.01 -24.99
N LEU A 105 -9.69 1.25 -25.93
CA LEU A 105 -9.01 0.60 -27.04
C LEU A 105 -9.43 1.21 -28.38
N PHE A 106 -8.54 1.15 -29.37
CA PHE A 106 -8.72 1.73 -30.70
C PHE A 106 -8.67 0.65 -31.80
N SER A 107 -9.64 0.66 -32.72
CA SER A 107 -9.82 -0.35 -33.78
C SER A 107 -9.46 0.19 -35.19
N PRO A 108 -8.82 -0.58 -36.09
CA PRO A 108 -8.55 -2.02 -35.99
C PRO A 108 -7.27 -2.35 -35.20
N PRO A 109 -7.29 -3.42 -34.38
CA PRO A 109 -6.13 -3.90 -33.64
C PRO A 109 -5.07 -4.39 -34.64
N GLY A 110 -3.98 -3.62 -34.76
CA GLY A 110 -2.88 -3.96 -35.67
C GLY A 110 -2.06 -2.80 -36.20
N GLN A 111 -2.41 -1.54 -35.92
CA GLN A 111 -1.58 -0.37 -36.28
C GLN A 111 -1.22 0.56 -35.12
N SER A 112 -1.83 0.43 -33.94
CA SER A 112 -1.42 1.11 -32.72
C SER A 112 -1.45 0.15 -31.52
N THR A 113 -0.37 0.10 -30.75
CA THR A 113 -0.25 -0.59 -29.45
C THR A 113 -0.60 0.35 -28.28
N GLU A 114 -1.24 1.48 -28.56
CA GLU A 114 -1.58 2.48 -27.55
C GLU A 114 -2.94 2.13 -26.95
N HIS A 115 -2.90 1.51 -25.77
CA HIS A 115 -4.04 1.37 -24.89
C HIS A 115 -4.10 2.62 -24.03
N PHE A 116 -5.26 3.27 -23.97
CA PHE A 116 -5.45 4.42 -23.09
C PHE A 116 -6.03 3.90 -21.78
N ASN A 117 -5.15 3.75 -20.78
CA ASN A 117 -5.56 3.50 -19.41
C ASN A 117 -6.02 4.84 -18.83
N VAL A 118 -7.31 4.90 -18.50
CA VAL A 118 -7.97 6.11 -18.02
C VAL A 118 -7.36 6.55 -16.69
N ASN A 119 -7.10 5.58 -15.82
CA ASN A 119 -6.56 5.80 -14.48
C ASN A 119 -5.10 6.30 -14.55
N ALA A 120 -4.30 5.83 -15.50
CA ALA A 120 -2.92 6.31 -15.71
C ALA A 120 -2.84 7.72 -16.32
N TYR A 121 -3.79 8.09 -17.17
CA TYR A 121 -3.85 9.44 -17.77
C TYR A 121 -4.26 10.50 -16.76
N LEU A 122 -5.20 10.18 -15.86
CA LEU A 122 -5.58 11.02 -14.73
C LEU A 122 -4.38 11.33 -13.82
N VAL A 123 -3.47 10.36 -13.61
CA VAL A 123 -2.26 10.56 -12.80
C VAL A 123 -1.18 11.38 -13.53
N ALA A 124 -1.07 11.29 -14.86
CA ALA A 124 -0.01 11.94 -15.64
C ALA A 124 -0.24 13.42 -15.99
N HIS A 125 -1.49 13.89 -16.03
CA HIS A 125 -1.82 15.28 -16.42
C HIS A 125 -1.52 16.34 -15.34
N TYR A 126 -1.17 15.93 -14.12
CA TYR A 126 -0.81 16.82 -13.00
C TYR A 126 0.66 17.31 -13.00
N ASN A 127 1.46 17.11 -14.07
CA ASN A 127 2.93 17.30 -14.00
C ASN A 127 3.63 17.98 -15.22
N TYR A 128 2.94 18.70 -16.12
CA TYR A 128 3.60 19.44 -17.22
C TYR A 128 3.38 20.97 -17.14
N GLN A 129 4.48 21.74 -17.11
CA GLN A 129 4.54 23.20 -16.90
C GLN A 129 4.49 24.03 -18.22
N TRP A 130 3.33 24.26 -18.84
CA TRP A 130 3.16 25.13 -20.02
C TRP A 130 2.24 26.33 -19.75
N ASP A 131 2.69 27.53 -20.12
CA ASP A 131 1.87 28.76 -20.09
C ASP A 131 0.87 28.77 -21.28
N ASN A 132 -0.37 28.37 -21.02
CA ASN A 132 -1.43 28.17 -22.00
C ASN A 132 -2.35 29.38 -22.15
N PHE A 133 -2.92 29.56 -23.35
CA PHE A 133 -4.00 30.51 -23.61
C PHE A 133 -5.21 29.73 -24.13
N VAL A 134 -6.23 29.55 -23.28
CA VAL A 134 -7.42 28.73 -23.55
C VAL A 134 -8.64 29.65 -23.66
N THR A 135 -9.45 29.44 -24.69
CA THR A 135 -10.70 30.16 -24.92
C THR A 135 -11.81 29.16 -25.20
N ALA A 136 -12.84 29.18 -24.38
CA ALA A 136 -14.03 28.36 -24.48
C ALA A 136 -15.00 28.87 -25.57
N THR A 137 -16.17 28.25 -25.66
CA THR A 137 -17.18 28.57 -26.69
C THR A 137 -18.38 29.32 -26.09
N GLU A 138 -19.47 29.49 -26.84
CA GLU A 138 -20.73 29.95 -26.25
C GLU A 138 -21.47 28.73 -25.68
N GLY A 139 -21.68 28.66 -24.36
CA GLY A 139 -22.28 27.50 -23.66
C GLY A 139 -21.72 27.34 -22.25
N GLU A 140 -22.25 26.38 -21.48
CA GLU A 140 -21.64 25.96 -20.21
C GLU A 140 -20.42 25.09 -20.54
N ASP A 141 -19.21 25.61 -20.28
CA ASP A 141 -17.96 24.97 -20.66
C ASP A 141 -17.07 24.67 -19.43
N TRP A 142 -16.32 23.56 -19.48
CA TRP A 142 -15.24 23.28 -18.52
C TRP A 142 -13.89 23.66 -19.14
N VAL A 143 -13.17 24.56 -18.49
CA VAL A 143 -11.98 25.23 -19.02
C VAL A 143 -10.78 24.94 -18.13
N ALA A 144 -9.95 23.98 -18.53
CA ALA A 144 -8.77 23.56 -17.78
C ALA A 144 -7.45 24.06 -18.40
N GLY A 145 -6.54 24.46 -17.54
CA GLY A 145 -5.14 24.76 -17.79
C GLY A 145 -4.21 23.57 -17.53
N SER A 146 -2.92 23.83 -17.51
CA SER A 146 -1.85 22.93 -17.05
C SER A 146 -1.04 23.63 -15.94
N ASP A 147 -0.10 22.95 -15.27
CA ASP A 147 0.91 23.71 -14.52
C ASP A 147 1.55 24.75 -15.49
N GLY A 148 1.88 25.97 -15.05
CA GLY A 148 2.29 27.10 -15.91
C GLY A 148 1.50 28.39 -15.60
N ASP A 149 1.93 29.55 -16.11
CA ASP A 149 1.18 30.80 -15.95
C ASP A 149 0.09 30.90 -17.05
N ASP A 150 -1.12 30.42 -16.76
CA ASP A 150 -2.18 30.24 -17.74
C ASP A 150 -3.12 31.44 -17.89
N ARG A 151 -3.81 31.49 -19.03
CA ARG A 151 -4.90 32.43 -19.28
C ARG A 151 -6.12 31.71 -19.85
N LEU A 152 -7.18 31.65 -19.05
CA LEU A 152 -8.40 30.88 -19.32
C LEU A 152 -9.60 31.81 -19.50
N GLN A 153 -10.33 31.67 -20.61
CA GLN A 153 -11.46 32.54 -20.98
C GLN A 153 -12.71 31.71 -21.27
N GLY A 154 -13.82 31.94 -20.55
CA GLY A 154 -15.10 31.21 -20.67
C GLY A 154 -16.05 31.70 -21.76
N ASP A 155 -15.90 32.97 -22.17
CA ASP A 155 -16.80 33.64 -23.10
C ASP A 155 -18.24 33.81 -22.57
N GLY A 156 -19.15 32.84 -22.70
CA GLY A 156 -20.50 33.05 -22.16
C GLY A 156 -21.31 31.79 -21.96
N GLY A 157 -21.78 31.61 -20.73
CA GLY A 157 -22.47 30.44 -20.20
C GLY A 157 -22.08 30.30 -18.73
N GLU A 158 -22.53 29.26 -18.02
CA GLU A 158 -22.04 29.00 -16.65
C GLU A 158 -20.80 28.10 -16.76
N ASP A 159 -19.61 28.69 -16.60
CA ASP A 159 -18.35 28.02 -16.89
C ASP A 159 -17.60 27.56 -15.63
N VAL A 160 -16.82 26.48 -15.76
CA VAL A 160 -16.02 25.90 -14.68
C VAL A 160 -14.55 25.91 -15.06
N PHE A 161 -13.69 26.51 -14.23
CA PHE A 161 -12.26 26.65 -14.50
C PHE A 161 -11.37 25.89 -13.54
N TYR A 162 -10.22 25.42 -14.04
CA TYR A 162 -9.12 24.86 -13.24
C TYR A 162 -7.77 25.19 -13.89
N GLY A 163 -6.91 25.96 -13.23
CA GLY A 163 -5.62 26.39 -13.80
C GLY A 163 -4.48 25.40 -13.60
N GLY A 164 -4.34 24.84 -12.39
CA GLY A 164 -3.17 24.03 -12.02
C GLY A 164 -2.21 24.85 -11.15
N ARG A 165 -0.90 24.52 -11.15
CA ARG A 165 0.11 25.36 -10.47
C ARG A 165 0.61 26.47 -11.38
N GLY A 166 0.62 27.71 -10.91
CA GLY A 166 1.22 28.85 -11.62
C GLY A 166 0.49 30.14 -11.31
N ASN A 167 0.80 31.23 -12.01
CA ASN A 167 0.08 32.48 -11.86
C ASN A 167 -0.98 32.61 -12.95
N ASP A 168 -2.16 32.08 -12.68
CA ASP A 168 -3.20 31.96 -13.71
C ASP A 168 -4.12 33.18 -13.74
N ALA A 169 -4.73 33.42 -14.90
CA ALA A 169 -5.72 34.47 -15.09
C ALA A 169 -7.01 33.90 -15.67
N TYR A 170 -8.09 33.99 -14.89
CA TYR A 170 -9.42 33.46 -15.19
C TYR A 170 -10.36 34.59 -15.62
N PHE A 171 -11.10 34.38 -16.70
CA PHE A 171 -12.07 35.33 -17.25
C PHE A 171 -13.41 34.63 -17.54
N GLY A 172 -14.33 34.65 -16.57
CA GLY A 172 -15.64 33.98 -16.69
C GLY A 172 -16.53 34.66 -17.72
N GLY A 173 -16.80 35.96 -17.51
CA GLY A 173 -17.51 36.80 -18.46
C GLY A 173 -18.87 37.21 -17.94
N GLY A 174 -19.93 36.51 -18.31
CA GLY A 174 -21.24 36.73 -17.73
C GLY A 174 -21.93 35.41 -17.48
N TYR A 175 -23.00 35.42 -16.67
CA TYR A 175 -23.63 34.26 -16.03
C TYR A 175 -22.92 33.92 -14.71
N ILE A 176 -22.97 32.68 -14.23
CA ILE A 176 -22.39 32.27 -12.95
C ILE A 176 -21.20 31.36 -13.26
N ASP A 177 -20.01 31.88 -13.01
CA ASP A 177 -18.78 31.18 -13.33
C ASP A 177 -18.08 30.73 -12.04
N GLN A 178 -17.33 29.63 -12.12
CA GLN A 178 -16.67 29.04 -10.95
C GLN A 178 -15.23 28.59 -11.21
N VAL A 179 -14.37 28.70 -10.20
CA VAL A 179 -12.97 28.23 -10.25
C VAL A 179 -12.73 27.18 -9.16
N HIS A 180 -11.99 26.12 -9.50
CA HIS A 180 -11.61 25.04 -8.58
C HIS A 180 -10.13 25.18 -8.16
N PHE A 181 -9.86 25.12 -6.86
CA PHE A 181 -8.54 25.28 -6.25
C PHE A 181 -8.11 24.01 -5.48
N ASP A 182 -6.86 23.57 -5.62
CA ASP A 182 -6.36 22.31 -5.03
C ASP A 182 -6.16 22.34 -3.50
N GLY A 183 -6.09 23.52 -2.87
CA GLY A 183 -5.88 23.68 -1.42
C GLY A 183 -7.16 23.89 -0.60
N VAL A 184 -7.01 24.42 0.62
CA VAL A 184 -8.13 24.97 1.42
C VAL A 184 -8.05 26.49 1.48
N ILE A 185 -9.17 27.18 1.64
CA ILE A 185 -9.24 28.66 1.54
C ILE A 185 -8.29 29.40 2.50
N THR A 186 -8.01 28.83 3.67
CA THR A 186 -7.10 29.40 4.68
C THR A 186 -5.64 29.42 4.25
N ASP A 187 -5.28 28.66 3.22
CA ASP A 187 -3.91 28.61 2.70
C ASP A 187 -3.63 29.81 1.78
N TYR A 188 -4.67 30.45 1.26
CA TYR A 188 -4.57 31.51 0.26
C TYR A 188 -4.62 32.90 0.91
N VAL A 189 -3.72 33.79 0.48
CA VAL A 189 -3.82 35.22 0.76
C VAL A 189 -4.69 35.87 -0.31
N ILE A 190 -5.86 36.37 0.09
CA ILE A 190 -6.84 36.94 -0.83
C ILE A 190 -6.73 38.47 -0.83
N LYS A 191 -6.73 39.09 -2.02
CA LYS A 191 -6.73 40.56 -2.19
C LYS A 191 -7.78 40.98 -3.21
N GLU A 192 -8.59 41.96 -2.84
CA GLU A 192 -9.55 42.61 -3.75
C GLU A 192 -8.91 43.86 -4.36
N HIS A 193 -8.98 44.00 -5.68
CA HIS A 193 -8.39 45.13 -6.41
C HIS A 193 -9.45 46.16 -6.78
N GLY A 194 -9.04 47.43 -6.89
CA GLY A 194 -9.95 48.53 -7.22
C GLY A 194 -10.60 48.47 -8.60
N ASP A 195 -10.21 47.53 -9.47
CA ASP A 195 -10.83 47.25 -10.78
C ASP A 195 -11.86 46.12 -10.73
N GLY A 196 -12.11 45.53 -9.56
CA GLY A 196 -13.08 44.45 -9.35
C GLY A 196 -12.52 43.04 -9.50
N SER A 197 -11.23 42.89 -9.84
CA SER A 197 -10.56 41.58 -9.83
C SER A 197 -10.17 41.17 -8.40
N VAL A 198 -10.00 39.86 -8.20
CA VAL A 198 -9.57 39.28 -6.92
C VAL A 198 -8.36 38.38 -7.16
N THR A 199 -7.31 38.51 -6.36
CA THR A 199 -6.16 37.61 -6.40
C THR A 199 -6.13 36.65 -5.23
N PHE A 200 -5.79 35.39 -5.49
CA PHE A 200 -5.55 34.33 -4.52
C PHE A 200 -4.07 33.94 -4.60
N GLU A 201 -3.31 34.17 -3.53
CA GLU A 201 -1.87 33.90 -3.50
C GLU A 201 -1.57 32.69 -2.60
N HIS A 202 -0.90 31.68 -3.14
CA HIS A 202 -0.43 30.50 -2.40
C HIS A 202 1.05 30.22 -2.67
N ALA A 203 1.79 29.79 -1.65
CA ALA A 203 3.23 29.56 -1.76
C ALA A 203 3.62 28.44 -2.75
N VAL A 204 2.73 27.47 -2.97
CA VAL A 204 2.95 26.30 -3.83
C VAL A 204 2.17 26.36 -5.14
N PHE A 205 0.96 26.94 -5.12
CA PHE A 205 0.05 26.93 -6.27
C PHE A 205 0.16 28.19 -7.12
N GLY A 206 0.82 29.24 -6.61
CA GLY A 206 1.06 30.48 -7.36
C GLY A 206 0.07 31.59 -7.02
N THR A 207 -0.02 32.60 -7.90
CA THR A 207 -0.87 33.78 -7.72
C THR A 207 -1.93 33.85 -8.81
N ASP A 208 -3.15 33.49 -8.46
CA ASP A 208 -4.28 33.39 -9.36
C ASP A 208 -5.10 34.66 -9.38
N THR A 209 -5.46 35.15 -10.56
CA THR A 209 -6.25 36.38 -10.74
C THR A 209 -7.60 36.07 -11.38
N LEU A 210 -8.67 36.39 -10.67
CA LEU A 210 -10.05 36.12 -11.09
C LEU A 210 -10.72 37.39 -11.60
N HIS A 211 -11.31 37.30 -12.79
CA HIS A 211 -12.14 38.32 -13.41
C HIS A 211 -13.53 37.74 -13.72
N ASP A 212 -14.57 38.40 -13.21
CA ASP A 212 -15.97 38.01 -13.45
C ASP A 212 -16.23 36.53 -13.10
N ILE A 213 -15.89 36.12 -11.86
CA ILE A 213 -16.11 34.78 -11.29
C ILE A 213 -16.97 34.90 -10.03
N GLU A 214 -17.97 34.03 -9.86
CA GLU A 214 -18.93 34.09 -8.76
C GLU A 214 -18.72 33.00 -7.70
N GLY A 215 -18.24 31.81 -8.09
CA GLY A 215 -18.13 30.62 -7.23
C GLY A 215 -16.70 30.07 -7.12
N LEU A 216 -16.38 29.52 -5.95
CA LEU A 216 -15.10 28.86 -5.68
C LEU A 216 -15.35 27.49 -5.04
N LEU A 217 -14.61 26.49 -5.50
CA LEU A 217 -14.53 25.17 -4.87
C LEU A 217 -13.09 24.88 -4.43
N PHE A 218 -12.88 24.67 -3.14
CA PHE A 218 -11.60 24.26 -2.58
C PHE A 218 -11.58 22.75 -2.43
N LEU A 219 -10.78 22.07 -3.25
CA LEU A 219 -10.76 20.62 -3.41
C LEU A 219 -10.15 19.91 -2.19
N GLY A 220 -9.24 20.57 -1.47
CA GLY A 220 -8.60 20.03 -0.27
C GLY A 220 -9.56 19.69 0.87
N ASN A 221 -10.73 20.33 0.91
CA ASN A 221 -11.80 20.05 1.89
C ASN A 221 -13.22 20.04 1.30
N GLN A 222 -13.35 20.04 -0.03
CA GLN A 222 -14.62 20.11 -0.77
C GLN A 222 -15.50 21.32 -0.36
N GLN A 223 -14.89 22.43 0.05
CA GLN A 223 -15.62 23.61 0.50
C GLN A 223 -16.02 24.50 -0.67
N TRP A 224 -17.33 24.73 -0.81
CA TRP A 224 -17.87 25.73 -1.72
C TRP A 224 -18.06 27.09 -1.04
N ILE A 225 -17.65 28.17 -1.69
CA ILE A 225 -17.84 29.54 -1.21
C ILE A 225 -17.99 30.51 -2.39
N SER A 226 -18.79 31.56 -2.22
CA SER A 226 -18.85 32.62 -3.23
C SER A 226 -17.60 33.50 -3.17
N VAL A 227 -17.15 34.05 -4.30
CA VAL A 227 -16.02 35.00 -4.31
C VAL A 227 -16.29 36.19 -3.38
N ALA A 228 -17.55 36.66 -3.33
CA ALA A 228 -17.95 37.74 -2.43
C ALA A 228 -17.80 37.39 -0.94
N ASP A 229 -18.14 36.17 -0.54
CA ASP A 229 -17.97 35.71 0.85
C ASP A 229 -16.50 35.40 1.15
N ALA A 230 -15.72 34.91 0.19
CA ALA A 230 -14.28 34.71 0.32
C ALA A 230 -13.57 36.04 0.58
N VAL A 231 -13.86 37.06 -0.22
CA VAL A 231 -13.32 38.43 -0.03
C VAL A 231 -13.73 38.99 1.32
N LYS A 232 -15.02 38.89 1.68
CA LYS A 232 -15.54 39.44 2.93
C LYS A 232 -14.90 38.83 4.19
N ASN A 233 -14.63 37.53 4.17
CA ASN A 233 -14.24 36.79 5.36
C ASN A 233 -12.71 36.56 5.45
N TYR A 234 -11.99 36.61 4.33
CA TYR A 234 -10.58 36.22 4.26
C TYR A 234 -9.69 37.21 3.50
N ALA A 235 -10.23 38.19 2.75
CA ALA A 235 -9.37 39.15 2.08
C ALA A 235 -8.77 40.16 3.06
N ILE A 236 -7.46 40.34 2.94
CA ILE A 236 -6.79 41.48 3.54
C ILE A 236 -7.17 42.71 2.71
N SER A 237 -8.00 43.58 3.29
CA SER A 237 -8.30 44.89 2.70
C SER A 237 -6.99 45.67 2.50
N GLU A 238 -6.90 46.55 1.49
CA GLU A 238 -5.80 47.51 1.29
C GLU A 238 -5.57 48.49 2.48
N HIS A 239 -6.10 48.19 3.67
CA HIS A 239 -6.14 49.03 4.85
C HIS A 239 -5.33 48.51 6.05
N ILE A 240 -4.68 47.35 5.97
CA ILE A 240 -3.70 46.92 7.00
C ILE A 240 -2.34 47.56 6.69
N ASN A 241 -1.82 48.43 7.57
CA ASN A 241 -0.46 48.96 7.36
C ASN A 241 0.56 47.91 7.80
N VAL A 242 1.43 47.51 6.88
CA VAL A 242 2.59 46.67 7.20
C VAL A 242 3.77 47.57 7.58
N ILE A 243 4.26 47.43 8.81
CA ILE A 243 5.30 48.26 9.40
C ILE A 243 6.54 47.40 9.68
N PHE A 244 7.62 47.67 8.94
CA PHE A 244 8.90 46.99 9.11
C PHE A 244 9.75 47.68 10.16
N ALA A 245 10.32 46.91 11.10
CA ALA A 245 11.16 47.43 12.16
C ALA A 245 12.44 48.10 11.63
N SER A 246 12.77 49.28 12.18
CA SER A 246 13.99 50.00 11.79
C SER A 246 15.27 49.36 12.37
N ASP A 247 16.40 49.49 11.68
CA ASP A 247 17.73 49.08 12.18
C ASP A 247 18.27 49.96 13.33
N THR A 248 17.43 50.82 13.90
CA THR A 248 17.77 51.73 14.99
C THR A 248 16.87 51.46 16.19
N TYR A 249 17.35 51.71 17.41
CA TYR A 249 16.60 51.54 18.67
C TYR A 249 15.50 52.62 18.86
N LEU A 250 14.72 52.88 17.82
CA LEU A 250 13.59 53.79 17.78
C LEU A 250 12.30 52.97 17.84
N MET A 251 11.25 53.59 18.39
CA MET A 251 9.93 53.00 18.49
C MET A 251 9.27 52.88 17.11
N ASN A 252 8.83 51.68 16.75
CA ASN A 252 8.03 51.42 15.56
C ASN A 252 6.55 51.60 15.94
N ASP A 253 6.03 52.82 15.78
CA ASP A 253 4.64 53.18 16.11
C ASP A 253 3.72 52.91 14.89
N GLY A 254 2.59 52.24 15.12
CA GLY A 254 1.49 52.07 14.20
C GLY A 254 0.42 53.15 14.29
N THR A 255 -0.76 52.84 13.78
CA THR A 255 -1.90 53.71 13.63
C THR A 255 -2.93 53.45 14.72
N SER A 256 -4.23 53.47 14.44
CA SER A 256 -5.28 53.13 15.41
C SER A 256 -6.34 52.23 14.79
N GLY A 257 -5.94 51.53 13.73
CA GLY A 257 -6.66 50.40 13.14
C GLY A 257 -5.63 49.30 12.87
N ASP A 258 -6.12 48.15 12.43
CA ASP A 258 -5.36 46.90 12.37
C ASP A 258 -4.06 47.03 11.57
N ASP A 259 -2.92 46.84 12.24
CA ASP A 259 -1.59 46.95 11.67
C ASP A 259 -0.83 45.61 11.78
N ARG A 260 0.10 45.37 10.85
CA ARG A 260 1.02 44.21 10.89
C ARG A 260 2.46 44.69 11.06
N PHE A 261 3.12 44.25 12.12
CA PHE A 261 4.51 44.59 12.42
C PHE A 261 5.47 43.45 12.08
N GLU A 262 6.50 43.75 11.31
CA GLU A 262 7.52 42.81 10.87
C GLU A 262 8.89 43.21 11.46
N GLY A 263 9.34 42.45 12.46
CA GLY A 263 10.64 42.58 13.10
C GLY A 263 11.81 42.11 12.24
N ASN A 264 13.02 42.35 12.75
CA ASN A 264 14.30 41.98 12.17
C ASN A 264 15.19 41.30 13.25
N ASP A 265 16.45 40.96 12.94
CA ASP A 265 17.31 40.23 13.89
C ASP A 265 17.92 41.09 15.03
N ASN A 266 17.46 42.34 15.20
CA ASN A 266 17.89 43.23 16.29
C ASN A 266 16.72 43.50 17.26
N ASP A 267 17.04 43.94 18.47
CA ASP A 267 16.03 44.33 19.47
C ASP A 267 15.03 45.38 18.93
N ASN A 268 13.75 45.00 18.77
CA ASN A 268 12.70 45.87 18.23
C ASN A 268 11.68 46.28 19.28
N HIS A 269 11.18 47.51 19.16
CA HIS A 269 10.21 48.10 20.08
C HIS A 269 8.97 48.56 19.29
N PHE A 270 7.81 47.99 19.61
CA PHE A 270 6.56 48.19 18.86
C PHE A 270 5.46 48.86 19.70
N ARG A 271 4.55 49.56 19.01
CA ARG A 271 3.26 50.03 19.57
C ARG A 271 2.25 50.24 18.44
N GLY A 272 1.19 49.45 18.38
CA GLY A 272 0.09 49.59 17.40
C GLY A 272 -1.10 50.44 17.85
N TRP A 273 -1.15 50.84 19.13
CA TRP A 273 -2.22 51.65 19.74
C TRP A 273 -3.58 50.96 19.85
N GLY A 274 -4.35 50.92 18.78
CA GLY A 274 -5.72 50.42 18.76
C GLY A 274 -6.00 49.71 17.45
N GLY A 275 -6.84 48.68 17.46
CA GLY A 275 -7.02 47.79 16.30
C GLY A 275 -6.62 46.37 16.69
N ASP A 276 -6.92 45.41 15.83
CA ASP A 276 -6.50 44.02 16.03
C ASP A 276 -5.14 43.81 15.34
N ASP A 277 -4.05 44.04 16.08
CA ASP A 277 -2.70 44.10 15.50
C ASP A 277 -1.98 42.74 15.53
N VAL A 278 -1.06 42.53 14.58
CA VAL A 278 -0.22 41.32 14.56
C VAL A 278 1.27 41.68 14.55
N TYR A 279 2.04 41.12 15.49
CA TYR A 279 3.47 41.41 15.68
C TYR A 279 4.34 40.17 15.47
N TYR A 280 5.41 40.31 14.68
CA TYR A 280 6.42 39.26 14.48
C TYR A 280 7.80 39.78 14.90
N GLY A 281 8.38 39.28 16.00
CA GLY A 281 9.67 39.79 16.52
C GLY A 281 10.90 39.34 15.71
N LYS A 282 10.96 38.05 15.37
CA LYS A 282 12.12 37.36 14.75
C LYS A 282 13.29 37.21 15.72
N GLY A 283 14.41 37.91 15.52
CA GLY A 283 15.66 37.65 16.25
C GLY A 283 16.06 38.84 17.11
N GLY A 284 16.72 38.61 18.24
CA GLY A 284 17.05 39.68 19.19
C GLY A 284 16.07 39.68 20.36
N TYR A 285 15.92 40.83 21.01
CA TYR A 285 14.99 41.00 22.12
C TYR A 285 13.90 42.00 21.76
N ASP A 286 12.67 41.52 21.57
CA ASP A 286 11.56 42.28 21.02
C ASP A 286 10.49 42.59 22.07
N GLN A 287 9.92 43.80 21.96
CA GLN A 287 9.03 44.34 22.97
C GLN A 287 7.83 45.07 22.36
N VAL A 288 6.62 44.82 22.89
CA VAL A 288 5.40 45.57 22.58
C VAL A 288 4.98 46.44 23.79
N ASN A 289 4.57 47.69 23.53
CA ASN A 289 4.16 48.62 24.58
C ASN A 289 2.64 48.84 24.60
N TYR A 290 2.03 48.48 25.73
CA TYR A 290 0.61 48.63 26.02
C TYR A 290 0.32 49.81 26.96
N ASP A 291 -0.86 50.40 26.80
CA ASP A 291 -1.34 51.47 27.69
C ASP A 291 -2.17 50.92 28.86
N GLY A 292 -2.04 51.47 30.07
CA GLY A 292 -2.75 50.92 31.24
C GLY A 292 -1.98 49.83 31.97
N ALA A 293 -2.63 49.08 32.87
CA ALA A 293 -1.98 48.02 33.66
C ALA A 293 -2.22 46.64 33.01
N ALA A 294 -1.33 45.67 33.23
CA ALA A 294 -1.48 44.32 32.66
C ALA A 294 -2.81 43.64 33.03
N ALA A 295 -3.34 43.93 34.22
CA ALA A 295 -4.63 43.42 34.68
C ALA A 295 -5.86 43.99 33.93
N ASP A 296 -5.66 45.03 33.10
CA ASP A 296 -6.72 45.60 32.26
C ASP A 296 -6.89 44.83 30.93
N TYR A 297 -5.99 43.89 30.63
CA TYR A 297 -5.95 43.09 29.42
C TYR A 297 -6.28 41.63 29.72
N GLN A 298 -6.91 40.97 28.75
CA GLN A 298 -7.02 39.52 28.72
C GLN A 298 -5.83 38.96 27.94
N ILE A 299 -5.13 38.00 28.52
CA ILE A 299 -3.88 37.45 27.96
C ILE A 299 -4.06 35.94 27.77
N PHE A 300 -3.67 35.44 26.60
CA PHE A 300 -3.81 34.03 26.21
C PHE A 300 -2.55 33.58 25.48
N GLU A 301 -2.14 32.33 25.64
CA GLU A 301 -1.08 31.71 24.84
C GLU A 301 -1.71 30.60 24.01
N ASN A 302 -1.56 30.67 22.69
CA ASN A 302 -2.07 29.70 21.73
C ASN A 302 -1.13 28.49 21.67
N THR A 303 -1.64 27.37 21.14
CA THR A 303 -0.89 26.12 20.98
C THR A 303 0.32 26.24 20.06
N ASP A 304 0.30 27.19 19.13
CA ASP A 304 1.41 27.53 18.23
C ASP A 304 2.51 28.40 18.89
N GLY A 305 2.35 28.73 20.18
CA GLY A 305 3.27 29.55 20.96
C GLY A 305 3.11 31.06 20.75
N SER A 306 2.11 31.51 19.97
CA SER A 306 1.75 32.93 19.89
C SER A 306 0.96 33.38 21.12
N VAL A 307 1.06 34.66 21.47
CA VAL A 307 0.35 35.23 22.63
C VAL A 307 -0.65 36.27 22.18
N VAL A 308 -1.89 36.17 22.66
CA VAL A 308 -2.94 37.16 22.42
C VAL A 308 -3.04 38.10 23.61
N VAL A 309 -3.08 39.41 23.35
CA VAL A 309 -3.29 40.46 24.35
C VAL A 309 -4.48 41.32 23.92
N ALA A 310 -5.62 41.13 24.59
CA ALA A 310 -6.89 41.72 24.19
C ALA A 310 -7.44 42.71 25.21
N SER A 311 -7.95 43.85 24.75
CA SER A 311 -8.79 44.73 25.56
C SER A 311 -9.90 45.37 24.72
N ALA A 312 -11.06 45.61 25.33
CA ALA A 312 -12.15 46.32 24.67
C ALA A 312 -11.80 47.78 24.30
N ALA A 313 -10.67 48.31 24.79
CA ALA A 313 -10.23 49.68 24.53
C ALA A 313 -9.19 49.79 23.40
N THR A 314 -8.42 48.73 23.16
CA THR A 314 -7.29 48.73 22.23
C THR A 314 -7.38 47.66 21.15
N GLY A 315 -8.35 46.74 21.21
CA GLY A 315 -8.44 45.63 20.25
C GLY A 315 -7.72 44.38 20.74
N THR A 316 -7.59 43.41 19.83
CA THR A 316 -7.07 42.06 20.06
C THR A 316 -5.76 41.88 19.31
N ASP A 317 -4.66 41.90 20.04
CA ASP A 317 -3.33 41.80 19.44
C ASP A 317 -2.80 40.37 19.49
N THR A 318 -2.11 39.93 18.45
CA THR A 318 -1.43 38.62 18.41
C THR A 318 0.08 38.78 18.23
N LEU A 319 0.86 38.15 19.11
CA LEU A 319 2.31 38.32 19.23
C LEU A 319 3.02 37.00 18.91
N TYR A 320 3.85 37.01 17.87
CA TYR A 320 4.69 35.89 17.44
C TYR A 320 6.16 36.20 17.71
N GLY A 321 6.82 35.40 18.56
CA GLY A 321 8.24 35.56 18.87
C GLY A 321 8.59 36.92 19.47
N ILE A 322 7.79 37.39 20.45
CA ILE A 322 8.04 38.61 21.22
C ILE A 322 8.46 38.22 22.63
N GLU A 323 9.52 38.82 23.17
CA GLU A 323 10.07 38.46 24.49
C GLU A 323 9.53 39.32 25.64
N GLY A 324 9.01 40.52 25.35
CA GLY A 324 8.56 41.45 26.40
C GLY A 324 7.34 42.29 26.11
N ALA A 325 6.66 42.66 27.20
CA ALA A 325 5.59 43.65 27.19
C ALA A 325 5.80 44.71 28.28
N TRP A 326 5.62 45.99 27.92
CA TRP A 326 5.64 47.11 28.85
C TRP A 326 4.25 47.72 29.00
N PHE A 327 3.80 47.86 30.26
CA PHE A 327 2.48 48.41 30.59
C PHE A 327 2.63 49.79 31.24
N SER A 328 2.15 50.83 30.54
CA SER A 328 2.40 52.24 30.90
C SER A 328 1.68 52.68 32.18
N GLY A 329 0.54 52.07 32.52
CA GLY A 329 -0.30 52.40 33.68
C GLY A 329 0.28 51.95 35.03
N GLU A 330 1.16 50.94 35.03
CA GLU A 330 1.89 50.50 36.21
C GLU A 330 3.40 50.75 36.14
N ALA A 331 3.89 51.27 35.00
CA ALA A 331 5.30 51.51 34.71
C ALA A 331 6.17 50.27 34.99
N LYS A 332 5.70 49.11 34.52
CA LYS A 332 6.31 47.81 34.77
C LYS A 332 6.52 47.05 33.46
N TRP A 333 7.64 46.33 33.43
CA TRP A 333 8.01 45.41 32.37
C TRP A 333 7.70 43.98 32.80
N TYR A 334 7.20 43.18 31.86
CA TYR A 334 6.98 41.74 32.00
C TYR A 334 7.65 40.99 30.85
N SER A 335 8.27 39.86 31.17
CA SER A 335 8.54 38.85 30.13
C SER A 335 7.22 38.27 29.68
N ILE A 336 7.09 37.90 28.41
CA ILE A 336 5.85 37.28 27.92
C ILE A 336 5.51 36.02 28.72
N SER A 337 6.51 35.20 29.08
CA SER A 337 6.31 34.03 29.94
C SER A 337 5.79 34.37 31.34
N ASP A 338 6.29 35.43 31.98
CA ASP A 338 5.78 35.84 33.30
C ASP A 338 4.40 36.49 33.20
N LEU A 339 4.14 37.19 32.09
CA LEU A 339 2.85 37.81 31.80
C LEU A 339 1.76 36.75 31.66
N VAL A 340 2.01 35.71 30.85
CA VAL A 340 1.12 34.55 30.70
C VAL A 340 1.00 33.77 32.01
N ALA A 341 2.09 33.49 32.71
CA ALA A 341 2.02 32.74 33.97
C ALA A 341 1.24 33.48 35.09
N THR A 342 1.20 34.82 35.05
CA THR A 342 0.54 35.63 36.08
C THR A 342 -0.91 35.98 35.73
N TYR A 343 -1.20 36.23 34.45
CA TYR A 343 -2.48 36.76 33.99
C TYR A 343 -3.15 35.92 32.89
N GLY A 344 -2.47 34.88 32.39
CA GLY A 344 -2.98 34.00 31.35
C GLY A 344 -4.10 33.09 31.83
N SER A 345 -5.14 32.96 31.02
CA SER A 345 -6.18 31.93 31.15
C SER A 345 -6.22 31.13 29.86
N ASN A 346 -6.12 29.79 29.94
CA ASN A 346 -6.26 28.92 28.77
C ASN A 346 -7.70 29.04 28.21
N PRO A 347 -7.90 29.50 26.96
CA PRO A 347 -9.23 29.67 26.38
C PRO A 347 -9.91 28.35 25.98
N ASP A 348 -9.17 27.25 25.88
CA ASP A 348 -9.68 26.00 25.29
C ASP A 348 -10.15 24.95 26.29
N VAL A 349 -10.13 25.21 27.62
CA VAL A 349 -10.65 24.24 28.61
C VAL A 349 -11.87 24.79 29.35
N ASN A 350 -13.07 24.34 28.95
CA ASN A 350 -14.30 24.68 29.68
C ASN A 350 -14.43 23.81 30.95
N VAL A 351 -14.60 24.44 32.12
CA VAL A 351 -14.66 23.71 33.41
C VAL A 351 -16.11 23.54 33.88
N VAL A 352 -16.60 22.30 33.88
CA VAL A 352 -17.97 21.92 34.22
C VAL A 352 -18.03 21.31 35.62
N TYR A 353 -18.76 21.94 36.54
CA TYR A 353 -18.94 21.43 37.92
C TYR A 353 -20.26 20.67 38.07
N ALA A 354 -20.20 19.45 38.61
CA ALA A 354 -21.36 18.58 38.75
C ALA A 354 -22.47 19.20 39.60
N SER A 355 -23.66 19.25 39.03
CA SER A 355 -24.87 19.81 39.66
C SER A 355 -25.43 18.87 40.73
N THR A 356 -26.00 19.42 41.81
CA THR A 356 -26.69 18.64 42.84
C THR A 356 -28.16 18.33 42.48
N THR A 357 -28.61 18.72 41.28
CA THR A 357 -30.02 18.63 40.86
C THR A 357 -30.26 18.17 39.41
N GLN A 358 -29.23 18.13 38.55
CA GLN A 358 -29.34 17.65 37.17
C GLN A 358 -29.01 16.17 37.06
N LEU A 359 -29.61 15.53 36.06
CA LEU A 359 -29.41 14.11 35.74
C LEU A 359 -28.22 13.85 34.81
N MET A 360 -27.68 14.89 34.14
CA MET A 360 -26.55 14.81 33.21
C MET A 360 -25.79 16.14 33.20
N ASN A 361 -24.46 16.09 33.18
CA ASN A 361 -23.58 17.26 33.08
C ASN A 361 -22.88 17.24 31.71
N ASP A 362 -23.39 18.04 30.77
CA ASP A 362 -22.89 18.09 29.39
C ASP A 362 -21.79 19.16 29.21
N GLY A 363 -20.76 18.81 28.45
CA GLY A 363 -19.69 19.69 27.97
C GLY A 363 -20.00 20.34 26.63
N THR A 364 -18.94 20.83 25.98
CA THR A 364 -18.93 21.42 24.65
C THR A 364 -18.44 20.40 23.61
N SER A 365 -17.82 20.81 22.51
CA SER A 365 -17.24 19.91 21.50
C SER A 365 -15.74 20.14 21.33
N GLY A 366 -15.13 20.79 22.31
CA GLY A 366 -13.69 20.95 22.47
C GLY A 366 -13.35 20.69 23.94
N ASP A 367 -12.05 20.69 24.27
CA ASP A 367 -11.54 20.15 25.53
C ASP A 367 -12.28 20.70 26.77
N ASP A 368 -12.83 19.78 27.57
CA ASP A 368 -13.55 20.09 28.79
C ASP A 368 -12.88 19.48 30.02
N ARG A 369 -13.09 20.12 31.18
CA ARG A 369 -12.72 19.58 32.48
C ARG A 369 -13.95 19.44 33.37
N PHE A 370 -14.32 18.21 33.69
CA PHE A 370 -15.47 17.88 34.54
C PHE A 370 -15.07 17.61 35.99
N GLU A 371 -15.70 18.31 36.93
CA GLU A 371 -15.46 18.18 38.37
C GLU A 371 -16.72 17.65 39.08
N GLY A 372 -16.68 16.36 39.44
CA GLY A 372 -17.69 15.65 40.22
C GLY A 372 -17.84 16.11 41.67
N ASN A 373 -18.85 15.58 42.36
CA ASN A 373 -19.16 15.84 43.76
C ASN A 373 -19.36 14.52 44.54
N ASP A 374 -19.88 14.59 45.78
CA ASP A 374 -20.06 13.39 46.63
C ASP A 374 -21.39 12.64 46.37
N ASN A 375 -22.08 12.91 45.25
CA ASN A 375 -23.28 12.20 44.79
C ASN A 375 -23.03 11.57 43.41
N GLU A 376 -23.91 10.67 42.99
CA GLU A 376 -23.88 10.04 41.64
C GLU A 376 -23.88 11.10 40.53
N ASN A 377 -22.88 11.08 39.64
CA ASN A 377 -22.73 12.03 38.54
C ASN A 377 -22.70 11.32 37.19
N HIS A 378 -23.38 11.91 36.21
CA HIS A 378 -23.35 11.45 34.83
C HIS A 378 -22.77 12.58 33.96
N PHE A 379 -21.82 12.24 33.09
CA PHE A 379 -21.08 13.18 32.25
C PHE A 379 -21.18 12.83 30.76
N ARG A 380 -21.04 13.86 29.92
CA ARG A 380 -20.90 13.72 28.47
C ARG A 380 -20.14 14.91 27.90
N GLY A 381 -18.96 14.70 27.32
CA GLY A 381 -18.12 15.77 26.75
C GLY A 381 -18.15 15.91 25.23
N TRP A 382 -18.84 15.01 24.52
CA TRP A 382 -18.95 15.03 23.05
C TRP A 382 -17.62 14.82 22.32
N GLY A 383 -16.80 15.86 22.16
CA GLY A 383 -15.51 15.76 21.47
C GLY A 383 -14.50 16.76 22.03
N GLY A 384 -13.20 16.50 21.81
CA GLY A 384 -12.10 17.23 22.46
C GLY A 384 -11.33 16.34 23.43
N ASP A 385 -10.16 16.76 23.88
CA ASP A 385 -9.37 15.97 24.85
C ASP A 385 -9.88 16.25 26.29
N ASP A 386 -10.92 15.53 26.72
CA ASP A 386 -11.60 15.84 27.98
C ASP A 386 -10.97 15.21 29.21
N VAL A 387 -11.22 15.80 30.38
CA VAL A 387 -10.77 15.26 31.66
C VAL A 387 -11.89 15.20 32.69
N TYR A 388 -12.20 14.00 33.19
CA TYR A 388 -13.31 13.72 34.11
C TYR A 388 -12.83 13.33 35.51
N TYR A 389 -13.45 13.88 36.55
CA TYR A 389 -13.19 13.53 37.95
C TYR A 389 -14.48 13.17 38.69
N GLY A 390 -14.77 11.88 38.94
CA GLY A 390 -16.04 11.43 39.56
C GLY A 390 -16.19 11.76 41.04
N ARG A 391 -15.12 11.65 41.81
CA ARG A 391 -15.08 11.83 43.28
C ARG A 391 -15.88 10.76 44.04
N GLY A 392 -17.06 11.05 44.58
CA GLY A 392 -17.72 10.18 45.54
C GLY A 392 -19.16 9.91 45.13
N GLY A 393 -19.59 8.66 45.14
CA GLY A 393 -20.88 8.29 44.57
C GLY A 393 -20.69 7.16 43.58
N TYR A 394 -21.54 7.10 42.58
CA TYR A 394 -21.37 6.25 41.41
C TYR A 394 -21.41 7.15 40.18
N ASP A 395 -20.29 7.23 39.49
CA ASP A 395 -20.05 8.20 38.45
C ASP A 395 -19.88 7.51 37.09
N GLN A 396 -20.48 8.10 36.06
CA GLN A 396 -20.57 7.54 34.73
C GLN A 396 -20.24 8.57 33.64
N VAL A 397 -19.58 8.12 32.57
CA VAL A 397 -19.39 8.88 31.33
C VAL A 397 -20.12 8.18 30.17
N ASP A 398 -20.87 8.93 29.37
CA ASP A 398 -21.58 8.41 28.21
C ASP A 398 -20.79 8.67 26.92
N TYR A 399 -20.58 7.62 26.14
CA TYR A 399 -19.99 7.66 24.79
C TYR A 399 -21.04 7.27 23.74
N ASP A 400 -20.89 7.83 22.55
CA ASP A 400 -21.63 7.36 21.38
C ASP A 400 -21.01 6.07 20.82
N GLY A 401 -21.69 5.36 19.92
CA GLY A 401 -21.11 4.13 19.34
C GLY A 401 -20.92 2.95 20.33
N SER A 402 -20.00 2.06 20.01
CA SER A 402 -19.61 0.84 20.75
C SER A 402 -18.20 1.00 21.36
N PRO A 403 -17.82 0.26 22.43
CA PRO A 403 -16.44 0.27 22.93
C PRO A 403 -15.36 -0.02 21.87
N TRP A 404 -15.70 -0.74 20.79
CA TRP A 404 -14.80 -1.02 19.67
C TRP A 404 -14.45 0.20 18.82
N ASP A 405 -15.24 1.28 18.92
CA ASP A 405 -14.99 2.52 18.19
C ASP A 405 -13.90 3.38 18.87
N TYR A 406 -13.34 2.91 20.00
CA TYR A 406 -12.41 3.65 20.85
C TYR A 406 -11.19 2.82 21.23
N ASP A 407 -10.02 3.47 21.28
CA ASP A 407 -8.83 2.92 21.92
C ASP A 407 -8.91 3.16 23.44
N ILE A 408 -8.88 2.08 24.20
CA ILE A 408 -9.05 2.10 25.65
C ILE A 408 -7.73 1.69 26.29
N SER A 409 -7.26 2.45 27.26
CA SER A 409 -6.02 2.13 27.96
C SER A 409 -5.99 2.68 29.38
N VAL A 410 -4.94 2.35 30.15
CA VAL A 410 -4.76 2.86 31.52
C VAL A 410 -3.49 3.69 31.57
N GLY A 411 -3.64 4.98 31.90
CA GLY A 411 -2.55 5.92 32.06
C GLY A 411 -1.66 5.60 33.27
N ALA A 412 -0.40 6.05 33.22
CA ALA A 412 0.58 5.82 34.29
C ALA A 412 0.18 6.43 35.65
N ASP A 413 -0.76 7.36 35.66
CA ASP A 413 -1.33 7.99 36.85
C ASP A 413 -2.59 7.29 37.38
N GLY A 414 -2.98 6.18 36.75
CA GLY A 414 -4.15 5.38 37.09
C GLY A 414 -5.47 5.90 36.49
N SER A 415 -5.42 6.88 35.58
CA SER A 415 -6.58 7.24 34.76
C SER A 415 -6.90 6.15 33.75
N VAL A 416 -8.17 6.06 33.36
CA VAL A 416 -8.57 5.34 32.15
C VAL A 416 -8.58 6.32 31.00
N ILE A 417 -7.96 5.96 29.90
CA ILE A 417 -7.89 6.74 28.67
C ILE A 417 -8.88 6.12 27.67
N ILE A 418 -9.73 6.94 27.08
CA ILE A 418 -10.65 6.53 25.99
C ILE A 418 -10.41 7.49 24.84
N ALA A 419 -9.87 6.99 23.72
CA ALA A 419 -9.52 7.81 22.57
C ALA A 419 -10.33 7.40 21.35
N GLY A 420 -10.96 8.36 20.67
CA GLY A 420 -11.76 8.11 19.47
C GLY A 420 -11.63 9.24 18.45
N ALA A 421 -11.78 8.92 17.16
CA ALA A 421 -11.59 9.88 16.06
C ALA A 421 -12.49 11.12 16.15
N THR A 422 -13.69 10.99 16.74
CA THR A 422 -14.64 12.10 16.92
C THR A 422 -14.68 12.64 18.34
N THR A 423 -14.28 11.82 19.32
CA THR A 423 -14.38 12.19 20.74
C THR A 423 -13.10 12.81 21.29
N GLY A 424 -11.95 12.69 20.63
CA GLY A 424 -10.68 13.10 21.20
C GLY A 424 -10.14 12.07 22.20
N THR A 425 -9.13 12.46 22.99
CA THR A 425 -8.44 11.63 23.99
C THR A 425 -8.88 11.99 25.41
N ASP A 426 -9.84 11.23 25.93
CA ASP A 426 -10.41 11.49 27.24
C ASP A 426 -9.65 10.81 28.37
N LYS A 427 -9.60 11.46 29.53
CA LYS A 427 -9.00 10.91 30.76
C LYS A 427 -9.99 10.88 31.92
N LEU A 428 -10.25 9.67 32.41
CA LEU A 428 -11.23 9.42 33.47
C LEU A 428 -10.53 9.09 34.78
N TYR A 429 -10.80 9.90 35.81
CA TYR A 429 -10.30 9.73 37.17
C TYR A 429 -11.43 9.45 38.15
N GLY A 430 -11.42 8.26 38.75
CA GLY A 430 -12.40 7.88 39.77
C GLY A 430 -13.83 7.86 39.23
N ILE A 431 -14.01 7.29 38.03
CA ILE A 431 -15.30 7.00 37.39
C ILE A 431 -15.58 5.50 37.56
N GLU A 432 -16.83 5.11 37.84
CA GLU A 432 -17.22 3.71 38.10
C GLU A 432 -17.64 2.95 36.84
N GLY A 433 -18.09 3.62 35.78
CA GLY A 433 -18.25 2.98 34.47
C GLY A 433 -18.69 3.90 33.34
N THR A 434 -18.94 3.29 32.19
CA THR A 434 -19.26 3.98 30.95
C THR A 434 -20.49 3.38 30.28
N TRP A 435 -21.24 4.22 29.56
CA TRP A 435 -22.40 3.80 28.78
C TRP A 435 -22.17 4.08 27.31
N PHE A 436 -22.35 3.06 26.47
CA PHE A 436 -22.15 3.16 25.02
C PHE A 436 -23.51 3.11 24.32
N ASN A 437 -23.87 4.20 23.63
CA ASN A 437 -25.19 4.36 23.03
C ASN A 437 -25.44 3.44 21.83
N GLY A 438 -24.40 3.08 21.07
CA GLY A 438 -24.49 2.18 19.90
C GLY A 438 -24.89 0.75 20.27
N GLU A 439 -24.50 0.28 21.47
CA GLU A 439 -24.89 -1.03 21.99
C GLU A 439 -26.04 -0.98 23.01
N ALA A 440 -26.39 0.23 23.48
CA ALA A 440 -27.29 0.44 24.62
C ALA A 440 -26.89 -0.41 25.83
N LYS A 441 -25.58 -0.46 26.13
CA LYS A 441 -24.99 -1.30 27.17
C LYS A 441 -24.08 -0.48 28.08
N TRP A 442 -24.12 -0.82 29.35
CA TRP A 442 -23.27 -0.28 30.40
C TRP A 442 -22.09 -1.22 30.66
N TYR A 443 -20.89 -0.66 30.85
CA TYR A 443 -19.68 -1.37 31.22
C TYR A 443 -19.10 -0.77 32.50
N SER A 444 -18.66 -1.62 33.44
CA SER A 444 -17.84 -1.13 34.55
C SER A 444 -16.46 -0.75 34.03
N ILE A 445 -15.79 0.24 34.64
CA ILE A 445 -14.42 0.60 34.21
C ILE A 445 -13.49 -0.62 34.21
N GLN A 446 -13.61 -1.51 35.20
CA GLN A 446 -12.81 -2.72 35.25
C GLN A 446 -13.13 -3.68 34.09
N GLU A 447 -14.40 -3.91 33.78
CA GLU A 447 -14.81 -4.76 32.64
C GLU A 447 -14.38 -4.14 31.30
N LEU A 448 -14.50 -2.81 31.18
CA LEU A 448 -14.09 -2.08 30.00
C LEU A 448 -12.59 -2.20 29.76
N VAL A 449 -11.78 -1.98 30.79
CA VAL A 449 -10.31 -2.13 30.70
C VAL A 449 -9.89 -3.59 30.56
N ASP A 450 -10.52 -4.53 31.25
CA ASP A 450 -10.15 -5.95 31.15
C ASP A 450 -10.48 -6.55 29.78
N THR A 451 -11.49 -6.01 29.10
CA THR A 451 -11.98 -6.51 27.81
C THR A 451 -11.37 -5.76 26.63
N TYR A 452 -11.11 -4.45 26.78
CA TYR A 452 -10.71 -3.56 25.69
C TYR A 452 -9.45 -2.74 25.98
N GLY A 453 -8.88 -2.85 27.19
CA GLY A 453 -7.84 -1.97 27.72
C GLY A 453 -6.46 -2.57 27.83
N GLY A 454 -5.63 -2.46 26.77
CA GLY A 454 -4.17 -2.57 26.90
C GLY A 454 -3.42 -3.30 25.77
N GLY A 455 -2.44 -2.59 25.19
CA GLY A 455 -1.22 -3.22 24.68
C GLY A 455 -0.51 -3.95 25.82
N GLY A 456 -0.50 -5.28 25.74
CA GLY A 456 0.02 -6.17 26.77
C GLY A 456 -0.74 -7.48 26.76
N THR A 457 -0.25 -8.43 25.96
CA THR A 457 -0.89 -9.68 25.52
C THR A 457 -2.18 -9.42 24.76
N ASN A 458 -2.09 -9.31 23.44
CA ASN A 458 -3.25 -9.59 22.59
C ASN A 458 -3.61 -11.07 22.77
N PRO A 459 -4.71 -11.42 23.45
CA PRO A 459 -5.11 -12.82 23.58
C PRO A 459 -5.78 -13.34 22.30
N GLU A 460 -5.84 -12.54 21.22
CA GLU A 460 -6.68 -12.81 20.05
C GLU A 460 -5.99 -12.71 18.66
N LEU A 461 -4.66 -12.71 18.51
CA LEU A 461 -4.06 -12.73 17.15
C LEU A 461 -3.11 -13.87 16.80
N SER A 462 -2.64 -14.67 17.75
CA SER A 462 -1.92 -15.91 17.44
C SER A 462 -1.68 -16.71 18.71
N PRO A 463 -1.86 -18.04 18.71
CA PRO A 463 -1.38 -18.89 19.80
C PRO A 463 0.15 -19.11 19.76
N PHE A 464 0.85 -18.60 18.74
CA PHE A 464 2.28 -18.70 18.53
C PHE A 464 2.95 -17.33 18.70
N ASP A 465 4.21 -17.32 19.13
CA ASP A 465 5.00 -16.09 19.28
C ASP A 465 6.30 -16.12 18.45
N ALA A 466 7.05 -15.02 18.46
CA ALA A 466 8.36 -14.91 17.83
C ALA A 466 9.33 -16.09 18.11
N ALA A 467 9.26 -16.73 19.28
CA ALA A 467 10.10 -17.89 19.58
C ALA A 467 9.62 -19.14 18.84
N ASP A 468 8.30 -19.35 18.76
CA ASP A 468 7.69 -20.42 17.97
C ASP A 468 7.97 -20.24 16.48
N TYR A 469 7.75 -19.04 15.93
CA TYR A 469 8.09 -18.73 14.54
C TYR A 469 9.60 -18.88 14.29
N GLY A 470 10.44 -18.48 15.23
CA GLY A 470 11.89 -18.69 15.18
C GLY A 470 12.28 -20.17 15.13
N GLN A 471 11.58 -21.03 15.87
CA GLN A 471 11.77 -22.48 15.79
C GLN A 471 11.33 -23.02 14.42
N ALA A 472 10.18 -22.61 13.91
CA ALA A 472 9.67 -23.00 12.59
C ALA A 472 10.63 -22.57 11.47
N LEU A 473 11.16 -21.34 11.52
CA LEU A 473 12.13 -20.83 10.54
C LEU A 473 13.43 -21.63 10.57
N ASN A 474 13.95 -21.96 11.75
CA ASN A 474 15.13 -22.81 11.89
C ASN A 474 14.90 -24.23 11.33
N LEU A 475 13.69 -24.77 11.49
CA LEU A 475 13.31 -26.03 10.85
C LEU A 475 13.29 -25.88 9.32
N SER A 476 12.63 -24.85 8.79
CA SER A 476 12.54 -24.61 7.33
C SER A 476 13.93 -24.55 6.67
N MET A 477 14.93 -23.94 7.31
CA MET A 477 16.31 -23.96 6.78
C MET A 477 16.92 -25.37 6.73
N LYS A 478 16.59 -26.25 7.69
CA LYS A 478 17.03 -27.66 7.65
C LYS A 478 16.46 -28.39 6.44
N PHE A 479 15.25 -28.07 6.01
CA PHE A 479 14.65 -28.70 4.84
C PHE A 479 15.49 -28.44 3.58
N TYR A 480 15.96 -27.21 3.35
CA TYR A 480 16.78 -26.92 2.16
C TYR A 480 18.09 -27.70 2.12
N TYR A 481 18.74 -27.97 3.26
CA TYR A 481 19.91 -28.88 3.27
C TYR A 481 19.53 -30.28 2.79
N ALA A 482 18.33 -30.76 3.12
CA ALA A 482 17.86 -32.06 2.70
C ALA A 482 17.56 -32.14 1.19
N GLN A 483 17.48 -30.99 0.51
CA GLN A 483 17.29 -30.91 -0.94
C GLN A 483 18.61 -30.79 -1.72
N TYR A 484 19.78 -30.67 -1.09
CA TYR A 484 21.03 -30.47 -1.83
C TYR A 484 21.35 -31.65 -2.76
N SER A 485 21.72 -31.37 -4.01
CA SER A 485 22.29 -32.34 -4.97
C SER A 485 23.75 -32.00 -5.23
N GLY A 486 24.60 -32.98 -5.56
CA GLY A 486 26.02 -32.78 -5.84
C GLY A 486 26.97 -33.31 -4.76
N ASP A 487 28.19 -32.77 -4.73
CA ASP A 487 29.26 -33.09 -3.78
C ASP A 487 29.06 -32.27 -2.49
N LEU A 488 28.53 -32.89 -1.44
CA LEU A 488 28.09 -32.16 -0.25
C LEU A 488 29.28 -31.63 0.57
N PRO A 489 29.16 -30.46 1.23
CA PRO A 489 30.22 -29.95 2.11
C PRO A 489 30.55 -30.93 3.23
N THR A 490 31.81 -31.00 3.64
CA THR A 490 32.24 -31.92 4.72
C THR A 490 31.56 -31.69 6.07
N ASP A 491 31.04 -30.48 6.28
CA ASP A 491 30.31 -30.02 7.45
C ASP A 491 28.79 -29.90 7.20
N HIS A 492 28.27 -30.55 6.15
CA HIS A 492 26.85 -30.63 5.87
C HIS A 492 26.06 -31.12 7.11
N PRO A 493 25.02 -30.40 7.56
CA PRO A 493 24.39 -30.64 8.86
C PRO A 493 23.52 -31.90 8.90
N ILE A 494 23.13 -32.45 7.75
CA ILE A 494 22.27 -33.62 7.66
C ILE A 494 23.10 -34.88 7.40
N SER A 495 23.29 -35.70 8.44
CA SER A 495 24.13 -36.90 8.37
C SER A 495 23.61 -38.03 7.51
N TRP A 496 22.32 -38.00 7.16
CA TRP A 496 21.67 -39.05 6.36
C TRP A 496 21.59 -38.71 4.87
N ARG A 497 22.05 -37.53 4.46
CA ARG A 497 22.30 -37.17 3.06
C ARG A 497 23.77 -37.36 2.72
N GLY A 498 24.05 -37.81 1.50
CA GLY A 498 25.39 -37.97 0.96
C GLY A 498 25.51 -37.41 -0.47
N ASP A 499 26.70 -37.56 -1.04
CA ASP A 499 27.00 -37.06 -2.39
C ASP A 499 26.15 -37.77 -3.45
N SER A 500 25.45 -37.00 -4.28
CA SER A 500 24.54 -37.53 -5.30
C SER A 500 24.58 -36.71 -6.58
N GLY A 501 24.07 -37.25 -7.70
CA GLY A 501 24.06 -36.52 -8.98
C GLY A 501 25.45 -36.11 -9.49
N LEU A 502 26.52 -36.80 -9.06
CA LEU A 502 27.92 -36.43 -9.35
C LEU A 502 28.34 -36.49 -10.83
N THR A 503 27.44 -36.96 -11.69
CA THR A 503 27.64 -37.04 -13.13
C THR A 503 26.76 -36.07 -13.92
N ASP A 504 26.00 -35.22 -13.24
CA ASP A 504 25.11 -34.23 -13.86
C ASP A 504 25.92 -33.30 -14.77
N GLY A 505 25.49 -33.18 -16.04
CA GLY A 505 26.18 -32.40 -17.07
C GLY A 505 27.24 -33.16 -17.91
N GLN A 506 27.61 -34.39 -17.54
CA GLN A 506 28.62 -35.14 -18.31
C GLN A 506 28.22 -35.42 -19.76
N ASP A 507 26.91 -35.57 -20.03
CA ASP A 507 26.35 -35.80 -21.36
C ASP A 507 26.55 -34.61 -22.31
N VAL A 508 26.66 -33.40 -21.75
CA VAL A 508 26.89 -32.13 -22.47
C VAL A 508 28.30 -31.59 -22.27
N GLY A 509 29.16 -32.32 -21.55
CA GLY A 509 30.56 -31.94 -21.30
C GLY A 509 30.72 -30.75 -20.36
N ARG A 510 29.79 -30.56 -19.42
CA ARG A 510 29.78 -29.48 -18.43
C ARG A 510 29.61 -30.04 -17.02
N ASP A 511 30.09 -29.30 -16.02
CA ASP A 511 29.76 -29.60 -14.63
C ASP A 511 28.42 -28.95 -14.29
N LEU A 512 27.39 -29.76 -14.07
CA LEU A 512 26.08 -29.33 -13.60
C LEU A 512 25.73 -29.98 -12.25
N THR A 513 26.74 -30.36 -11.46
CA THR A 513 26.55 -30.78 -10.06
C THR A 513 26.15 -29.59 -9.18
N GLY A 514 25.59 -29.83 -8.00
CA GLY A 514 25.08 -28.78 -7.10
C GLY A 514 23.57 -28.56 -7.24
N GLY A 515 23.08 -27.46 -6.66
CA GLY A 515 21.67 -27.06 -6.72
C GLY A 515 20.77 -27.91 -5.84
N TRP A 516 19.46 -27.77 -6.03
CA TRP A 516 18.46 -28.49 -5.25
C TRP A 516 17.74 -29.55 -6.08
N TYR A 517 17.42 -30.67 -5.46
CA TYR A 517 16.29 -31.48 -5.89
C TYR A 517 15.01 -30.72 -5.57
N ASP A 518 14.05 -30.84 -6.49
CA ASP A 518 12.88 -29.99 -6.53
C ASP A 518 11.89 -30.31 -5.41
N ALA A 519 11.44 -31.57 -5.34
CA ALA A 519 10.41 -32.01 -4.41
C ALA A 519 10.82 -33.28 -3.65
N GLY A 520 9.95 -34.29 -3.66
CA GLY A 520 10.25 -35.65 -3.20
C GLY A 520 11.09 -36.47 -4.16
N ASP A 521 11.39 -35.94 -5.34
CA ASP A 521 12.11 -36.57 -6.45
C ASP A 521 13.57 -36.12 -6.51
N HIS A 522 14.26 -36.46 -7.61
CA HIS A 522 15.65 -36.04 -7.81
C HIS A 522 15.86 -35.27 -9.12
N VAL A 523 14.78 -34.79 -9.75
CA VAL A 523 14.91 -33.88 -10.89
C VAL A 523 15.32 -32.50 -10.38
N LYS A 524 16.14 -31.81 -11.16
CA LYS A 524 16.51 -30.42 -10.92
C LYS A 524 15.73 -29.55 -11.90
N PHE A 525 14.53 -29.12 -11.53
CA PHE A 525 13.71 -28.23 -12.34
C PHE A 525 14.14 -26.78 -12.13
N GLY A 526 14.54 -26.09 -13.20
CA GLY A 526 15.15 -24.77 -13.11
C GLY A 526 14.19 -23.66 -12.67
N LEU A 527 12.95 -23.66 -13.19
CA LEU A 527 11.99 -22.59 -12.92
C LEU A 527 11.57 -22.51 -11.43
N PRO A 528 11.03 -23.59 -10.81
CA PRO A 528 10.69 -23.55 -9.39
C PRO A 528 11.91 -23.38 -8.48
N MET A 529 13.08 -23.91 -8.86
CA MET A 529 14.33 -23.70 -8.11
C MET A 529 14.75 -22.22 -8.11
N ALA A 530 14.69 -21.56 -9.27
CA ALA A 530 15.00 -20.14 -9.40
C ALA A 530 14.01 -19.29 -8.60
N TRP A 531 12.71 -19.53 -8.75
CA TRP A 531 11.69 -18.80 -7.98
C TRP A 531 11.86 -18.97 -6.47
N SER A 532 12.10 -20.20 -6.00
CA SER A 532 12.36 -20.48 -4.59
C SER A 532 13.56 -19.67 -4.09
N ALA A 533 14.62 -19.58 -4.88
CA ALA A 533 15.82 -18.83 -4.54
C ALA A 533 15.57 -17.31 -4.52
N THR A 534 14.79 -16.77 -5.47
CA THR A 534 14.40 -15.35 -5.49
C THR A 534 13.61 -14.98 -4.24
N VAL A 535 12.58 -15.76 -3.89
CA VAL A 535 11.70 -15.46 -2.76
C VAL A 535 12.41 -15.66 -1.41
N LEU A 536 13.27 -16.68 -1.27
CA LEU A 536 14.13 -16.82 -0.09
C LEU A 536 15.07 -15.62 0.08
N ALA A 537 15.69 -15.16 -1.01
CA ALA A 537 16.53 -13.97 -0.97
C ALA A 537 15.72 -12.72 -0.61
N TRP A 538 14.50 -12.58 -1.14
CA TRP A 538 13.59 -11.48 -0.80
C TRP A 538 13.29 -11.45 0.70
N GLY A 539 12.81 -12.57 1.26
CA GLY A 539 12.54 -12.65 2.70
C GLY A 539 13.76 -12.35 3.56
N ALA A 540 14.96 -12.75 3.13
CA ALA A 540 16.22 -12.48 3.83
C ALA A 540 16.65 -11.01 3.77
N LEU A 541 16.41 -10.31 2.65
CA LEU A 541 16.71 -8.89 2.49
C LEU A 541 15.88 -8.03 3.44
N ASP A 542 14.57 -8.30 3.51
CA ASP A 542 13.67 -7.44 4.28
C ASP A 542 13.67 -7.79 5.78
N ASN A 543 14.01 -9.04 6.14
CA ASN A 543 13.87 -9.56 7.51
C ASN A 543 15.17 -10.13 8.08
N GLY A 544 16.31 -9.55 7.73
CA GLY A 544 17.63 -10.04 8.15
C GLY A 544 17.82 -10.18 9.67
N SER A 545 17.15 -9.33 10.47
CA SER A 545 17.14 -9.41 11.94
C SER A 545 16.41 -10.63 12.46
N ALA A 546 15.30 -11.04 11.85
CA ALA A 546 14.59 -12.26 12.22
C ALA A 546 15.44 -13.52 11.98
N TYR A 547 16.11 -13.62 10.83
CA TYR A 547 17.05 -14.72 10.56
C TYR A 547 18.19 -14.76 11.59
N GLN A 548 18.66 -13.62 12.06
CA GLN A 548 19.67 -13.55 13.12
C GLN A 548 19.15 -14.11 14.44
N GLN A 549 17.92 -13.75 14.82
CA GLN A 549 17.31 -14.18 16.08
C GLN A 549 16.94 -15.65 16.09
N ALA A 550 16.42 -16.16 14.96
CA ALA A 550 16.18 -17.58 14.76
C ALA A 550 17.48 -18.42 14.70
N GLY A 551 18.65 -17.77 14.70
CA GLY A 551 19.94 -18.43 14.56
C GLY A 551 20.14 -19.06 13.17
N ALA A 552 19.46 -18.52 12.16
CA ALA A 552 19.36 -19.04 10.80
C ALA A 552 20.18 -18.24 9.76
N SER A 553 20.83 -17.13 10.14
CA SER A 553 21.57 -16.28 9.19
C SER A 553 22.64 -17.03 8.39
N ALA A 554 23.39 -17.93 9.02
CA ALA A 554 24.40 -18.71 8.30
C ALA A 554 23.77 -19.70 7.33
N ASP A 555 22.65 -20.31 7.72
CA ASP A 555 21.97 -21.30 6.91
C ASP A 555 21.37 -20.66 5.65
N ILE A 556 20.64 -19.55 5.78
CA ILE A 556 20.07 -18.85 4.61
C ILE A 556 21.16 -18.40 3.62
N ILE A 557 22.30 -17.90 4.12
CA ILE A 557 23.44 -17.55 3.26
C ILE A 557 23.99 -18.80 2.55
N ASN A 558 24.18 -19.90 3.27
CA ASN A 558 24.68 -21.15 2.68
C ASN A 558 23.73 -21.69 1.60
N HIS A 559 22.41 -21.64 1.81
CA HIS A 559 21.41 -22.07 0.83
C HIS A 559 21.45 -21.21 -0.44
N LEU A 560 21.46 -19.89 -0.29
CA LEU A 560 21.51 -18.97 -1.42
C LEU A 560 22.85 -19.05 -2.16
N GLU A 561 23.96 -19.27 -1.45
CA GLU A 561 25.26 -19.55 -2.07
C GLU A 561 25.18 -20.85 -2.87
N TRP A 562 24.74 -21.96 -2.28
CA TRP A 562 24.66 -23.27 -2.92
C TRP A 562 23.87 -23.27 -4.24
N VAL A 563 22.70 -22.64 -4.24
CA VAL A 563 21.83 -22.61 -5.42
C VAL A 563 22.34 -21.64 -6.49
N SER A 564 22.88 -20.48 -6.09
CA SER A 564 23.46 -19.52 -7.04
C SER A 564 24.73 -20.05 -7.70
N ASP A 565 25.49 -20.86 -6.98
CA ASP A 565 26.65 -21.59 -7.50
C ASP A 565 26.21 -22.56 -8.62
N TYR A 566 25.05 -23.20 -8.45
CA TYR A 566 24.46 -24.01 -9.51
C TYR A 566 23.96 -23.17 -10.68
N PHE A 567 23.34 -22.01 -10.46
CA PHE A 567 22.93 -21.12 -11.56
C PHE A 567 24.13 -20.64 -12.39
N LEU A 568 25.25 -20.31 -11.75
CA LEU A 568 26.51 -19.98 -12.44
C LEU A 568 27.04 -21.16 -13.28
N ARG A 569 26.87 -22.39 -12.79
CA ARG A 569 27.17 -23.61 -13.57
C ARG A 569 26.16 -23.82 -14.68
N ALA A 570 24.87 -23.54 -14.48
CA ALA A 570 23.82 -23.75 -15.47
C ALA A 570 23.83 -22.71 -16.60
N TYR A 571 24.35 -21.50 -16.36
CA TYR A 571 24.48 -20.46 -17.38
C TYR A 571 25.86 -20.48 -18.06
N ASP A 572 25.88 -20.69 -19.37
CA ASP A 572 27.08 -20.70 -20.21
C ASP A 572 27.07 -19.54 -21.21
N ASP A 573 27.67 -18.41 -20.84
CA ASP A 573 27.87 -17.24 -21.73
C ASP A 573 28.96 -17.46 -22.81
N LYS A 574 29.53 -18.68 -22.87
CA LYS A 574 30.65 -19.09 -23.73
C LYS A 574 31.90 -18.21 -23.63
N GLY A 575 31.97 -17.31 -22.66
CA GLY A 575 32.97 -16.25 -22.57
C GLY A 575 32.95 -15.28 -23.76
N THR A 576 31.82 -15.14 -24.46
CA THR A 576 31.67 -14.22 -25.59
C THR A 576 30.71 -13.08 -25.24
N ALA A 577 30.74 -11.99 -26.02
CA ALA A 577 29.75 -10.93 -25.93
C ALA A 577 28.49 -11.20 -26.78
N THR A 578 28.39 -12.38 -27.40
CA THR A 578 27.33 -12.69 -28.38
C THR A 578 26.28 -13.56 -27.73
N LEU A 579 25.15 -12.97 -27.32
CA LEU A 579 24.04 -13.67 -26.65
C LEU A 579 23.51 -14.87 -27.44
N ALA A 580 23.68 -14.90 -28.77
CA ALA A 580 23.25 -16.03 -29.61
C ALA A 580 23.98 -17.35 -29.31
N ASP A 581 25.18 -17.27 -28.71
CA ASP A 581 26.00 -18.44 -28.36
C ASP A 581 25.69 -18.97 -26.95
N ASP A 582 24.93 -18.21 -26.15
CA ASP A 582 24.61 -18.51 -24.76
C ASP A 582 23.71 -19.75 -24.66
N VAL A 583 23.93 -20.51 -23.59
CA VAL A 583 23.17 -21.71 -23.26
C VAL A 583 22.81 -21.67 -21.78
N PHE A 584 21.54 -21.89 -21.46
CA PHE A 584 21.09 -22.06 -20.09
C PHE A 584 20.52 -23.45 -19.88
N TYR A 585 21.07 -24.22 -18.94
CA TYR A 585 20.60 -25.57 -18.60
C TYR A 585 19.41 -25.51 -17.64
N ALA A 586 18.20 -25.52 -18.21
CA ALA A 586 16.95 -25.39 -17.49
C ALA A 586 16.55 -26.63 -16.68
N GLN A 587 17.11 -27.80 -16.98
CA GLN A 587 16.77 -29.03 -16.26
C GLN A 587 17.89 -30.07 -16.29
N VAL A 588 18.05 -30.81 -15.20
CA VAL A 588 18.86 -32.04 -15.16
C VAL A 588 18.05 -33.21 -14.59
N GLY A 589 18.00 -34.31 -15.34
CA GLY A 589 17.19 -35.49 -15.05
C GLY A 589 15.99 -35.60 -16.00
N ASP A 590 15.70 -36.81 -16.47
CA ASP A 590 14.47 -37.11 -17.20
C ASP A 590 13.37 -37.43 -16.16
N PRO A 591 12.26 -36.68 -16.10
CA PRO A 591 11.29 -36.81 -15.03
C PRO A 591 10.66 -38.20 -14.97
N TYR A 592 10.39 -38.85 -16.10
CA TYR A 592 9.79 -40.18 -16.07
C TYR A 592 10.77 -41.25 -15.60
N ALA A 593 12.03 -41.17 -16.01
CA ALA A 593 13.06 -42.10 -15.55
C ALA A 593 13.34 -41.93 -14.06
N ASP A 594 13.36 -40.69 -13.59
CA ASP A 594 13.52 -40.35 -12.17
C ASP A 594 12.31 -40.82 -11.35
N HIS A 595 11.10 -40.48 -11.80
CA HIS A 595 9.85 -40.82 -11.11
C HIS A 595 9.52 -42.31 -11.18
N ALA A 596 10.14 -43.08 -12.06
CA ALA A 596 10.06 -44.55 -12.07
C ALA A 596 10.95 -45.21 -10.99
N TYR A 597 11.82 -44.44 -10.35
CA TYR A 597 12.69 -44.85 -9.25
C TYR A 597 12.16 -44.35 -7.90
N TRP A 598 12.25 -45.22 -6.89
CA TRP A 598 12.02 -44.86 -5.49
C TRP A 598 13.20 -45.38 -4.68
N GLY A 599 14.01 -44.48 -4.13
CA GLY A 599 15.23 -44.81 -3.40
C GLY A 599 16.07 -43.58 -3.12
N SER A 600 17.22 -43.75 -2.49
CA SER A 600 18.13 -42.65 -2.13
C SER A 600 18.71 -41.97 -3.39
N PRO A 601 18.95 -40.64 -3.38
CA PRO A 601 19.58 -39.97 -4.52
C PRO A 601 21.02 -40.46 -4.76
N GLU A 602 21.70 -40.96 -3.73
CA GLU A 602 23.07 -41.48 -3.78
C GLU A 602 23.16 -42.81 -4.57
N ASP A 603 22.06 -43.56 -4.69
CA ASP A 603 21.98 -44.85 -5.37
C ASP A 603 21.35 -44.78 -6.77
N MET A 604 21.12 -43.58 -7.30
CA MET A 604 20.60 -43.38 -8.66
C MET A 604 21.51 -44.03 -9.72
N THR A 605 20.89 -44.80 -10.63
CA THR A 605 21.60 -45.48 -11.73
C THR A 605 21.04 -45.19 -13.12
N MET A 606 19.88 -44.52 -13.21
CA MET A 606 19.31 -44.08 -14.47
C MET A 606 20.15 -42.97 -15.09
N ALA A 607 20.01 -42.77 -16.41
CA ALA A 607 20.61 -41.61 -17.06
C ALA A 607 19.90 -40.32 -16.59
N ARG A 608 20.68 -39.29 -16.31
CA ARG A 608 20.21 -37.96 -15.91
C ARG A 608 20.60 -36.92 -16.98
N PRO A 609 19.84 -36.84 -18.09
CA PRO A 609 20.15 -35.94 -19.20
C PRO A 609 20.06 -34.46 -18.80
N SER A 610 20.83 -33.62 -19.47
CA SER A 610 20.84 -32.16 -19.29
C SER A 610 20.06 -31.50 -20.42
N TYR A 611 18.98 -30.78 -20.09
CA TYR A 611 18.16 -30.03 -21.05
C TYR A 611 18.44 -28.54 -20.95
N ALA A 612 18.58 -27.90 -22.11
CA ALA A 612 18.98 -26.51 -22.20
C ALA A 612 18.07 -25.70 -23.11
N VAL A 613 17.95 -24.42 -22.78
CA VAL A 613 17.37 -23.38 -23.64
C VAL A 613 18.50 -22.57 -24.27
N THR A 614 18.24 -22.07 -25.48
CA THR A 614 19.21 -21.42 -26.37
C THR A 614 18.51 -20.36 -27.21
N ALA A 615 19.25 -19.53 -27.94
CA ALA A 615 18.65 -18.57 -28.88
C ALA A 615 17.72 -19.21 -29.95
N LEU A 616 17.87 -20.51 -30.25
CA LEU A 616 17.00 -21.23 -31.19
C LEU A 616 15.80 -21.93 -30.54
N ASN A 617 15.94 -22.30 -29.26
CA ASN A 617 14.90 -22.93 -28.45
C ASN A 617 14.85 -22.15 -27.12
N PRO A 618 14.22 -20.97 -27.12
CA PRO A 618 14.23 -20.07 -25.97
C PRO A 618 13.39 -20.62 -24.81
N GLY A 619 13.63 -20.09 -23.62
CA GLY A 619 12.82 -20.37 -22.44
C GLY A 619 12.86 -19.18 -21.51
N THR A 620 12.09 -18.15 -21.88
CA THR A 620 12.12 -16.83 -21.24
C THR A 620 11.80 -16.93 -19.75
N GLU A 621 10.84 -17.76 -19.36
CA GLU A 621 10.37 -17.91 -17.98
C GLU A 621 11.54 -18.25 -17.06
N VAL A 622 12.20 -19.38 -17.36
CA VAL A 622 13.26 -19.92 -16.52
C VAL A 622 14.52 -19.04 -16.55
N THR A 623 14.84 -18.40 -17.67
CA THR A 623 16.03 -17.54 -17.75
C THR A 623 15.80 -16.20 -17.07
N ALA A 624 14.61 -15.60 -17.19
CA ALA A 624 14.27 -14.36 -16.50
C ALA A 624 14.14 -14.59 -14.99
N GLU A 625 13.47 -15.65 -14.54
CA GLU A 625 13.40 -15.99 -13.11
C GLU A 625 14.81 -16.28 -12.53
N THR A 626 15.68 -16.96 -13.27
CA THR A 626 17.06 -17.17 -12.80
C THR A 626 17.86 -15.87 -12.73
N ALA A 627 17.62 -14.93 -13.65
CA ALA A 627 18.21 -13.60 -13.57
C ALA A 627 17.70 -12.83 -12.32
N ALA A 628 16.40 -12.92 -12.03
CA ALA A 628 15.80 -12.36 -10.81
C ALA A 628 16.46 -12.94 -9.55
N ALA A 629 16.57 -14.27 -9.45
CA ALA A 629 17.25 -14.96 -8.36
C ALA A 629 18.69 -14.48 -8.17
N MET A 630 19.48 -14.45 -9.25
CA MET A 630 20.88 -14.01 -9.17
C MET A 630 21.00 -12.54 -8.76
N ALA A 631 20.08 -11.67 -9.22
CA ALA A 631 20.04 -10.27 -8.80
C ALA A 631 19.70 -10.13 -7.31
N ALA A 632 18.63 -10.77 -6.83
CA ALA A 632 18.23 -10.74 -5.42
C ALA A 632 19.31 -11.32 -4.49
N ILE A 633 19.87 -12.48 -4.84
CA ILE A 633 20.95 -13.12 -4.08
C ILE A 633 22.20 -12.22 -4.05
N SER A 634 22.51 -11.51 -5.13
CA SER A 634 23.65 -10.60 -5.15
C SER A 634 23.56 -9.53 -4.05
N MET A 635 22.34 -9.05 -3.74
CA MET A 635 22.12 -8.08 -2.68
C MET A 635 22.37 -8.70 -1.30
N VAL A 636 21.83 -9.90 -1.04
CA VAL A 636 22.06 -10.63 0.22
C VAL A 636 23.55 -10.91 0.42
N MET A 637 24.24 -11.38 -0.62
CA MET A 637 25.69 -11.65 -0.58
C MET A 637 26.50 -10.38 -0.33
N ARG A 638 26.03 -9.24 -0.84
CA ARG A 638 26.66 -7.93 -0.59
C ARG A 638 26.52 -7.52 0.87
N GLU A 639 25.34 -7.69 1.47
CA GLU A 639 25.09 -7.42 2.90
C GLU A 639 25.89 -8.36 3.82
N ALA A 640 26.03 -9.63 3.42
CA ALA A 640 26.89 -10.60 4.09
C ALA A 640 28.40 -10.31 3.94
N GLY A 641 28.78 -9.29 3.14
CA GLY A 641 30.17 -8.89 2.92
C GLY A 641 30.92 -9.69 1.85
N ASN A 642 30.24 -10.56 1.11
CA ASN A 642 30.81 -11.33 -0.02
C ASN A 642 30.73 -10.54 -1.33
N ILE A 643 31.35 -9.36 -1.35
CA ILE A 643 31.22 -8.36 -2.41
C ILE A 643 31.62 -8.89 -3.80
N ALA A 644 32.71 -9.66 -3.89
CA ALA A 644 33.20 -10.16 -5.18
C ALA A 644 32.26 -11.21 -5.80
N TYR A 645 31.62 -12.02 -4.96
CA TYR A 645 30.63 -12.99 -5.41
C TYR A 645 29.32 -12.29 -5.78
N ALA A 646 28.89 -11.30 -4.99
CA ALA A 646 27.75 -10.45 -5.34
C ALA A 646 27.94 -9.77 -6.72
N ASP A 647 29.10 -9.17 -6.98
CA ASP A 647 29.38 -8.54 -8.28
C ASP A 647 29.39 -9.57 -9.43
N LEU A 648 29.86 -10.80 -9.19
CA LEU A 648 29.80 -11.89 -10.16
C LEU A 648 28.36 -12.28 -10.48
N LEU A 649 27.53 -12.46 -9.45
CA LEU A 649 26.12 -12.84 -9.62
C LEU A 649 25.35 -11.76 -10.37
N LEU A 650 25.47 -10.50 -9.96
CA LEU A 650 24.77 -9.39 -10.60
C LEU A 650 25.16 -9.25 -12.07
N GLY A 651 26.46 -9.31 -12.39
CA GLY A 651 26.92 -9.22 -13.77
C GLY A 651 26.51 -10.41 -14.65
N GLN A 652 26.20 -11.57 -14.06
CA GLN A 652 25.62 -12.70 -14.79
C GLN A 652 24.10 -12.59 -14.91
N ALA A 653 23.43 -12.04 -13.89
CA ALA A 653 21.99 -11.73 -13.92
C ALA A 653 21.66 -10.77 -15.08
N GLU A 654 22.41 -9.66 -15.22
CA GLU A 654 22.21 -8.68 -16.30
C GLU A 654 22.34 -9.33 -17.69
N LYS A 655 23.32 -10.22 -17.89
CA LYS A 655 23.51 -10.94 -19.16
C LYS A 655 22.40 -11.94 -19.44
N LEU A 656 22.01 -12.72 -18.42
CA LEU A 656 20.95 -13.72 -18.56
C LEU A 656 19.58 -13.07 -18.81
N PHE A 657 19.32 -11.92 -18.19
CA PHE A 657 18.14 -11.12 -18.50
C PHE A 657 18.18 -10.56 -19.93
N ALA A 658 19.33 -10.04 -20.38
CA ALA A 658 19.48 -9.58 -21.77
C ALA A 658 19.27 -10.73 -22.78
N PHE A 659 19.72 -11.94 -22.47
CA PHE A 659 19.42 -13.15 -23.25
C PHE A 659 17.91 -13.42 -23.29
N SER A 660 17.25 -13.38 -22.14
CA SER A 660 15.79 -13.60 -21.98
C SER A 660 14.98 -12.59 -22.80
N GLU A 661 15.34 -11.31 -22.73
CA GLU A 661 14.63 -10.25 -23.46
C GLU A 661 14.84 -10.38 -24.98
N THR A 662 16.05 -10.77 -25.41
CA THR A 662 16.41 -10.86 -26.83
C THR A 662 15.81 -12.09 -27.50
N TYR A 663 15.80 -13.23 -26.82
CA TYR A 663 15.35 -14.51 -27.36
C TYR A 663 14.15 -15.02 -26.57
N GLN A 664 12.99 -14.50 -26.93
CA GLN A 664 11.75 -14.83 -26.24
C GLN A 664 11.08 -16.07 -26.81
N GLY A 665 10.58 -16.92 -25.92
CA GLY A 665 9.66 -18.01 -26.20
C GLY A 665 9.58 -18.93 -25.00
N SER A 666 8.49 -19.71 -24.92
CA SER A 666 8.21 -20.50 -23.73
C SER A 666 9.13 -21.70 -23.62
N TYR A 667 9.65 -21.93 -22.41
CA TYR A 667 10.45 -23.12 -22.15
C TYR A 667 9.64 -24.42 -22.24
N ASN A 668 8.30 -24.33 -22.19
CA ASN A 668 7.36 -25.42 -22.48
C ASN A 668 7.63 -26.07 -23.85
N ASP A 669 8.05 -25.27 -24.84
CA ASP A 669 8.32 -25.72 -26.21
C ASP A 669 9.77 -26.23 -26.38
N SER A 670 10.67 -25.85 -25.48
CA SER A 670 12.11 -26.06 -25.59
C SER A 670 12.61 -27.23 -24.75
N VAL A 671 12.02 -27.45 -23.57
CA VAL A 671 12.37 -28.53 -22.64
C VAL A 671 11.35 -29.66 -22.77
N PRO A 672 11.76 -30.89 -23.17
CA PRO A 672 10.82 -31.98 -23.39
C PRO A 672 10.00 -32.34 -22.13
N ASN A 673 8.68 -32.45 -22.30
CA ASN A 673 7.71 -32.90 -21.30
C ASN A 673 7.60 -32.04 -20.03
N ILE A 674 8.23 -30.86 -19.99
CA ILE A 674 8.22 -30.00 -18.80
C ILE A 674 6.80 -29.56 -18.41
N GLY A 675 5.93 -29.39 -19.40
CA GLY A 675 4.53 -29.00 -19.19
C GLY A 675 3.64 -30.05 -18.52
N GLU A 676 4.15 -31.24 -18.20
CA GLU A 676 3.45 -32.23 -17.36
C GLU A 676 3.85 -32.11 -15.87
N PHE A 677 4.85 -31.29 -15.55
CA PHE A 677 5.38 -31.10 -14.20
C PHE A 677 5.29 -29.62 -13.78
N TYR A 678 6.02 -28.76 -14.49
CA TYR A 678 6.12 -27.33 -14.22
C TYR A 678 5.69 -26.52 -15.45
N ARG A 679 4.42 -26.62 -15.83
CA ARG A 679 3.92 -25.87 -16.99
C ARG A 679 3.83 -24.37 -16.67
N SER A 680 4.37 -23.52 -17.55
CA SER A 680 3.99 -22.10 -17.56
C SER A 680 2.62 -21.94 -18.25
N TYR A 681 1.67 -21.27 -17.59
CA TYR A 681 0.33 -20.95 -18.08
C TYR A 681 0.14 -19.44 -18.32
N SER A 682 0.73 -18.58 -17.47
CA SER A 682 0.72 -17.11 -17.46
C SER A 682 1.50 -16.51 -18.65
N GLY A 683 2.42 -17.28 -19.22
CA GLY A 683 3.36 -16.83 -20.23
C GLY A 683 4.72 -16.56 -19.62
N TYR A 684 5.40 -15.52 -20.11
CA TYR A 684 6.71 -15.11 -19.62
C TYR A 684 6.85 -13.61 -19.33
N ASN A 685 5.76 -12.86 -19.48
CA ASN A 685 5.80 -11.40 -19.32
C ASN A 685 5.91 -11.03 -17.85
N ASP A 686 5.29 -11.81 -16.97
CA ASP A 686 5.44 -11.69 -15.53
C ASP A 686 6.88 -11.96 -15.10
N GLU A 687 7.58 -13.00 -15.58
CA GLU A 687 9.00 -13.19 -15.26
C GLU A 687 9.89 -12.07 -15.81
N LEU A 688 9.59 -11.54 -17.00
CA LEU A 688 10.35 -10.40 -17.54
C LEU A 688 10.14 -9.14 -16.69
N ALA A 689 8.91 -8.85 -16.26
CA ALA A 689 8.60 -7.71 -15.40
C ALA A 689 9.25 -7.90 -14.01
N TRP A 690 9.10 -9.09 -13.44
CA TRP A 690 9.70 -9.51 -12.17
C TRP A 690 11.22 -9.36 -12.16
N ALA A 691 11.90 -9.94 -13.16
CA ALA A 691 13.36 -9.86 -13.26
C ALA A 691 13.86 -8.44 -13.50
N ALA A 692 13.13 -7.64 -14.28
CA ALA A 692 13.44 -6.23 -14.45
C ALA A 692 13.29 -5.46 -13.13
N SER A 693 12.23 -5.70 -12.35
CA SER A 693 12.06 -5.09 -11.02
C SER A 693 13.22 -5.44 -10.07
N TRP A 694 13.68 -6.69 -10.05
CA TRP A 694 14.83 -7.11 -9.23
C TRP A 694 16.16 -6.52 -9.71
N LEU A 695 16.37 -6.45 -11.02
CA LEU A 695 17.57 -5.83 -11.58
C LEU A 695 17.58 -4.32 -11.32
N HIS A 696 16.44 -3.64 -11.38
CA HIS A 696 16.35 -2.24 -10.96
C HIS A 696 16.73 -2.10 -9.48
N LYS A 697 16.15 -2.91 -8.59
CA LYS A 697 16.46 -2.87 -7.15
C LYS A 697 17.94 -3.12 -6.87
N ALA A 698 18.58 -4.02 -7.62
CA ALA A 698 20.00 -4.36 -7.45
C ALA A 698 20.99 -3.35 -8.09
N THR A 699 20.59 -2.63 -9.15
CA THR A 699 21.50 -1.78 -9.95
C THR A 699 21.22 -0.28 -9.85
N GLY A 700 19.97 0.10 -9.59
CA GLY A 700 19.45 1.46 -9.72
C GLY A 700 19.31 1.95 -11.17
N ASP A 701 19.42 1.08 -12.18
CA ASP A 701 19.26 1.47 -13.58
C ASP A 701 17.76 1.61 -13.94
N ALA A 702 17.32 2.85 -14.11
CA ALA A 702 15.93 3.19 -14.40
C ALA A 702 15.36 2.53 -15.67
N SER A 703 16.21 2.05 -16.60
CA SER A 703 15.73 1.33 -17.78
C SER A 703 15.07 -0.01 -17.43
N TYR A 704 15.50 -0.65 -16.34
CA TYR A 704 14.84 -1.85 -15.82
C TYR A 704 13.50 -1.52 -15.16
N LEU A 705 13.40 -0.41 -14.42
CA LEU A 705 12.12 0.03 -13.85
C LEU A 705 11.09 0.31 -14.96
N SER A 706 11.45 1.13 -15.95
CA SER A 706 10.57 1.41 -17.08
C SER A 706 10.17 0.16 -17.87
N LYS A 707 11.07 -0.84 -17.94
CA LYS A 707 10.75 -2.13 -18.55
C LYS A 707 9.69 -2.88 -17.74
N ALA A 708 9.89 -3.00 -16.43
CA ALA A 708 8.95 -3.66 -15.53
C ALA A 708 7.56 -3.02 -15.62
N GLU A 709 7.48 -1.69 -15.52
CA GLU A 709 6.22 -0.93 -15.64
C GLU A 709 5.55 -1.15 -17.01
N SER A 710 6.33 -1.21 -18.10
CA SER A 710 5.78 -1.41 -19.45
C SER A 710 5.19 -2.79 -19.71
N LEU A 711 5.63 -3.80 -18.95
CA LEU A 711 5.18 -5.18 -19.08
C LEU A 711 4.08 -5.53 -18.08
N TYR A 712 3.97 -4.77 -16.99
CA TYR A 712 3.02 -5.02 -15.92
C TYR A 712 1.57 -4.99 -16.40
N TRP A 713 0.83 -6.07 -16.10
CA TRP A 713 -0.55 -6.27 -16.55
C TRP A 713 -1.60 -6.13 -15.42
N GLY A 714 -1.19 -6.16 -14.15
CA GLY A 714 -2.11 -5.97 -13.02
C GLY A 714 -3.13 -7.10 -12.85
N GLN A 715 -2.72 -8.36 -12.99
CA GLN A 715 -3.62 -9.48 -12.70
C GLN A 715 -3.77 -9.69 -11.18
N THR A 716 -4.91 -9.29 -10.63
CA THR A 716 -5.22 -9.34 -9.19
C THR A 716 -5.87 -10.66 -8.75
N ASP A 717 -6.43 -11.44 -9.67
CA ASP A 717 -7.26 -12.62 -9.40
C ASP A 717 -6.53 -13.97 -9.55
N ALA A 718 -5.22 -14.00 -9.27
CA ALA A 718 -4.41 -15.21 -9.36
C ALA A 718 -3.32 -15.29 -8.27
N PHE A 719 -3.06 -16.50 -7.77
CA PHE A 719 -2.02 -16.73 -6.78
C PHE A 719 -0.61 -16.47 -7.32
N SER A 720 0.19 -15.75 -6.54
CA SER A 720 1.64 -15.68 -6.78
C SER A 720 2.32 -17.00 -6.46
N SER A 721 3.18 -17.48 -7.34
CA SER A 721 3.86 -18.77 -7.20
C SER A 721 5.08 -18.88 -8.12
N TRP A 722 5.71 -20.06 -8.17
CA TRP A 722 6.75 -20.40 -9.15
C TRP A 722 6.34 -20.16 -10.59
N GLU A 723 5.05 -19.97 -10.86
CA GLU A 723 4.46 -19.79 -12.18
C GLU A 723 4.01 -18.35 -12.43
N ASN A 724 3.27 -17.70 -11.52
CA ASN A 724 2.78 -16.32 -11.70
C ASN A 724 3.45 -15.34 -10.73
N LYS A 725 3.98 -14.22 -11.23
CA LYS A 725 4.70 -13.20 -10.44
C LYS A 725 4.08 -11.80 -10.50
N TRP A 726 2.85 -11.65 -11.00
CA TRP A 726 2.26 -10.31 -11.14
C TRP A 726 2.17 -9.56 -9.82
N MET A 727 1.61 -10.15 -8.78
CA MET A 727 1.44 -9.45 -7.50
C MET A 727 2.76 -9.28 -6.73
N GLY A 728 3.70 -10.22 -6.85
CA GLY A 728 5.07 -9.99 -6.39
C GLY A 728 5.73 -8.79 -7.11
N THR A 729 5.52 -8.67 -8.43
CA THR A 729 5.99 -7.52 -9.21
C THR A 729 5.32 -6.22 -8.79
N ALA A 730 4.02 -6.25 -8.50
CA ALA A 730 3.27 -5.10 -7.99
C ALA A 730 3.89 -4.57 -6.69
N VAL A 731 4.20 -5.45 -5.74
CA VAL A 731 4.88 -5.06 -4.49
C VAL A 731 6.21 -4.39 -4.77
N LEU A 732 7.07 -5.00 -5.61
CA LEU A 732 8.37 -4.41 -5.95
C LEU A 732 8.23 -3.06 -6.66
N LEU A 733 7.19 -2.88 -7.49
CA LEU A 733 6.92 -1.60 -8.16
C LEU A 733 6.34 -0.57 -7.20
N ALA A 734 5.46 -0.96 -6.28
CA ALA A 734 4.95 -0.10 -5.21
C ALA A 734 6.10 0.46 -4.36
N GLU A 735 7.05 -0.39 -3.98
CA GLU A 735 8.25 -0.02 -3.23
C GLU A 735 9.14 0.97 -4.00
N GLN A 736 9.35 0.73 -5.30
CA GLN A 736 10.38 1.44 -6.08
C GLN A 736 9.87 2.68 -6.82
N ALA A 737 8.61 2.69 -7.25
CA ALA A 737 7.99 3.77 -8.01
C ALA A 737 7.04 4.63 -7.16
N GLY A 738 6.50 4.10 -6.06
CA GLY A 738 5.57 4.82 -5.19
C GLY A 738 4.23 5.17 -5.85
N ASN A 739 3.87 4.49 -6.94
CA ASN A 739 2.63 4.72 -7.66
C ASN A 739 1.45 4.02 -6.95
N ALA A 740 0.39 4.77 -6.67
CA ALA A 740 -0.81 4.30 -5.98
C ALA A 740 -1.48 3.08 -6.66
N THR A 741 -1.39 2.96 -8.00
CA THR A 741 -1.95 1.81 -8.73
C THR A 741 -1.45 0.47 -8.18
N TYR A 742 -0.15 0.35 -7.92
CA TYR A 742 0.42 -0.91 -7.43
C TYR A 742 -0.07 -1.26 -6.02
N PHE A 743 -0.26 -0.24 -5.16
CA PHE A 743 -0.84 -0.46 -3.83
C PHE A 743 -2.30 -0.94 -3.92
N LEU A 744 -3.07 -0.38 -4.86
CA LEU A 744 -4.46 -0.78 -5.10
C LEU A 744 -4.54 -2.22 -5.63
N ASP A 745 -3.73 -2.58 -6.61
CA ASP A 745 -3.72 -3.95 -7.16
C ASP A 745 -3.37 -5.00 -6.08
N ILE A 746 -2.41 -4.69 -5.19
CA ILE A 746 -2.06 -5.58 -4.08
C ILE A 746 -3.24 -5.69 -3.09
N ALA A 747 -3.89 -4.57 -2.76
CA ALA A 747 -5.04 -4.58 -1.87
C ALA A 747 -6.22 -5.36 -2.46
N GLU A 748 -6.48 -5.20 -3.76
CA GLU A 748 -7.50 -5.94 -4.50
C GLU A 748 -7.19 -7.45 -4.52
N HIS A 749 -5.94 -7.84 -4.75
CA HIS A 749 -5.52 -9.23 -4.68
C HIS A 749 -5.74 -9.83 -3.29
N LEU A 750 -5.43 -9.08 -2.23
CA LEU A 750 -5.62 -9.54 -0.85
C LEU A 750 -7.09 -9.62 -0.47
N ASP A 751 -7.94 -8.71 -0.97
CA ASP A 751 -9.40 -8.81 -0.81
C ASP A 751 -9.96 -10.02 -1.55
N TRP A 752 -9.54 -10.24 -2.81
CA TRP A 752 -9.89 -11.43 -3.57
C TRP A 752 -9.51 -12.71 -2.83
N ALA A 753 -8.27 -12.79 -2.32
CA ALA A 753 -7.77 -13.98 -1.65
C ALA A 753 -8.50 -14.26 -0.32
N GLN A 754 -8.85 -13.22 0.44
CA GLN A 754 -9.64 -13.37 1.67
C GLN A 754 -11.07 -13.85 1.39
N ASN A 755 -11.62 -13.51 0.23
CA ASN A 755 -12.96 -13.93 -0.21
C ASN A 755 -13.02 -15.33 -0.85
N LEU A 756 -11.88 -16.03 -0.96
CA LEU A 756 -11.85 -17.43 -1.39
C LEU A 756 -12.58 -18.34 -0.40
N GLN A 757 -12.67 -19.62 -0.75
CA GLN A 757 -13.15 -20.61 0.22
C GLN A 757 -12.09 -20.83 1.30
N HIS A 758 -12.52 -20.94 2.55
CA HIS A 758 -11.65 -21.27 3.67
C HIS A 758 -11.88 -22.70 4.14
N THR A 759 -10.82 -23.33 4.61
CA THR A 759 -10.94 -24.53 5.43
C THR A 759 -11.61 -24.22 6.78
N PRO A 760 -12.15 -25.20 7.52
CA PRO A 760 -12.66 -24.94 8.84
C PRO A 760 -11.55 -24.47 9.80
N GLY A 761 -11.74 -23.30 10.41
CA GLY A 761 -10.86 -22.71 11.44
C GLY A 761 -11.20 -23.13 12.88
N THR A 762 -10.59 -22.44 13.84
CA THR A 762 -10.79 -22.63 15.30
C THR A 762 -11.50 -21.41 15.92
N SER A 763 -11.36 -21.19 17.23
CA SER A 763 -11.80 -19.95 17.87
C SER A 763 -10.78 -18.82 17.77
N THR A 764 -9.56 -19.14 17.35
CA THR A 764 -8.41 -18.22 17.26
C THR A 764 -7.85 -18.18 15.83
N ASN A 765 -8.49 -18.88 14.89
CA ASN A 765 -8.06 -18.98 13.51
C ASN A 765 -9.27 -19.05 12.59
N ASP A 766 -9.30 -18.27 11.52
CA ASP A 766 -10.44 -18.18 10.59
C ASP A 766 -10.43 -19.31 9.54
N GLY A 767 -9.28 -19.97 9.38
CA GLY A 767 -9.06 -21.09 8.48
C GLY A 767 -8.10 -20.73 7.35
N LEU A 768 -7.49 -21.77 6.79
CA LEU A 768 -6.63 -21.63 5.61
C LEU A 768 -7.43 -21.21 4.39
N ILE A 769 -7.00 -20.15 3.69
CA ILE A 769 -7.50 -19.82 2.36
C ILE A 769 -7.20 -20.97 1.40
N TRP A 770 -8.13 -21.26 0.51
CA TRP A 770 -8.09 -22.49 -0.28
C TRP A 770 -8.46 -22.27 -1.74
N ASP A 771 -7.57 -22.74 -2.62
CA ASP A 771 -7.68 -22.60 -4.09
C ASP A 771 -7.60 -23.93 -4.85
N GLY A 772 -7.06 -24.96 -4.21
CA GLY A 772 -6.91 -26.26 -4.84
C GLY A 772 -6.26 -27.29 -3.94
N ASP A 773 -6.35 -28.55 -4.35
CA ASP A 773 -5.79 -29.67 -3.58
C ASP A 773 -4.25 -29.64 -3.55
N TRP A 774 -3.60 -29.14 -4.61
CA TRP A 774 -2.14 -29.16 -4.76
C TRP A 774 -1.48 -28.02 -3.99
N GLY A 775 -0.82 -28.35 -2.88
CA GLY A 775 -0.02 -27.37 -2.13
C GLY A 775 -0.87 -26.25 -1.54
N SER A 776 -2.02 -26.57 -0.94
CA SER A 776 -2.90 -25.60 -0.29
C SER A 776 -2.14 -24.74 0.74
N ASN A 777 -1.30 -25.36 1.58
CA ASN A 777 -0.45 -24.63 2.53
C ASN A 777 0.53 -23.67 1.83
N ARG A 778 1.10 -24.07 0.69
CA ARG A 778 2.03 -23.24 -0.09
C ARG A 778 1.33 -21.99 -0.62
N TYR A 779 0.12 -22.13 -1.18
CA TYR A 779 -0.60 -20.99 -1.74
C TYR A 779 -1.04 -20.01 -0.66
N ALA A 780 -1.54 -20.50 0.47
CA ALA A 780 -1.85 -19.66 1.62
C ALA A 780 -0.61 -18.91 2.15
N ALA A 781 0.53 -19.61 2.28
CA ALA A 781 1.79 -19.00 2.69
C ALA A 781 2.32 -17.96 1.69
N ASN A 782 2.14 -18.19 0.38
CA ASN A 782 2.53 -17.22 -0.65
C ASN A 782 1.70 -15.94 -0.57
N THR A 783 0.39 -16.04 -0.35
CA THR A 783 -0.47 -14.87 -0.17
C THR A 783 -0.18 -14.15 1.14
N ALA A 784 0.04 -14.88 2.24
CA ALA A 784 0.49 -14.31 3.50
C ALA A 784 1.82 -13.55 3.33
N PHE A 785 2.72 -14.04 2.47
CA PHE A 785 3.96 -13.34 2.14
C PHE A 785 3.73 -12.02 1.41
N LEU A 786 2.80 -11.97 0.44
CA LEU A 786 2.42 -10.70 -0.18
C LEU A 786 1.81 -9.72 0.82
N ALA A 787 1.01 -10.20 1.78
CA ALA A 787 0.41 -9.35 2.81
C ALA A 787 1.47 -8.70 3.72
N VAL A 788 2.43 -9.47 4.25
CA VAL A 788 3.50 -8.90 5.09
C VAL A 788 4.43 -7.98 4.29
N GLN A 789 4.69 -8.30 3.03
CA GLN A 789 5.49 -7.46 2.15
C GLN A 789 4.80 -6.13 1.83
N HIS A 790 3.47 -6.16 1.63
CA HIS A 790 2.67 -4.95 1.49
C HIS A 790 2.68 -4.11 2.76
N ALA A 791 2.49 -4.74 3.92
CA ALA A 791 2.55 -4.06 5.22
C ALA A 791 3.92 -3.39 5.44
N GLN A 792 5.00 -4.07 5.11
CA GLN A 792 6.37 -3.52 5.16
C GLN A 792 6.56 -2.36 4.19
N THR A 793 5.99 -2.45 2.99
CA THR A 793 6.01 -1.36 2.01
C THR A 793 5.22 -0.14 2.50
N LEU A 794 4.07 -0.34 3.16
CA LEU A 794 3.31 0.76 3.80
C LEU A 794 4.13 1.40 4.92
N MET A 795 4.78 0.60 5.77
CA MET A 795 5.64 1.11 6.84
C MET A 795 6.84 1.89 6.31
N ALA A 796 7.45 1.44 5.22
CA ALA A 796 8.51 2.16 4.52
C ALA A 796 8.03 3.52 3.96
N ASN A 797 6.73 3.66 3.71
CA ASN A 797 6.07 4.89 3.23
C ASN A 797 5.38 5.70 4.35
N GLY A 798 5.69 5.43 5.61
CA GLY A 798 5.30 6.27 6.75
C GLY A 798 4.19 5.72 7.63
N ALA A 799 3.60 4.56 7.30
CA ALA A 799 2.74 3.84 8.23
C ALA A 799 3.56 3.35 9.45
N VAL A 800 2.89 3.17 10.58
CA VAL A 800 3.50 2.60 11.80
C VAL A 800 2.92 1.22 12.10
N PRO A 801 3.64 0.34 12.83
CA PRO A 801 3.14 -0.99 13.19
C PRO A 801 1.78 -0.99 13.89
N GLY A 802 1.45 0.13 14.55
CA GLY A 802 0.18 0.32 15.25
C GLY A 802 -1.03 0.59 14.36
N ASP A 803 -0.84 0.90 13.08
CA ASP A 803 -1.92 1.27 12.17
C ASP A 803 -2.83 0.09 11.87
N ALA A 804 -4.15 0.34 11.78
CA ALA A 804 -5.15 -0.69 11.56
C ALA A 804 -4.85 -1.55 10.33
N GLN A 805 -4.53 -0.92 9.19
CA GLN A 805 -4.20 -1.64 7.96
C GLN A 805 -2.96 -2.53 8.10
N VAL A 806 -1.91 -2.05 8.78
CA VAL A 806 -0.69 -2.83 9.01
C VAL A 806 -0.98 -4.02 9.93
N LYS A 807 -1.75 -3.81 11.00
CA LYS A 807 -2.20 -4.86 11.92
C LYS A 807 -3.02 -5.93 11.22
N GLU A 808 -3.97 -5.54 10.38
CA GLU A 808 -4.84 -6.46 9.63
C GLU A 808 -4.04 -7.34 8.67
N LEU A 809 -3.05 -6.77 7.96
CA LEU A 809 -2.19 -7.53 7.06
C LEU A 809 -1.32 -8.56 7.80
N PHE A 810 -0.72 -8.16 8.93
CA PHE A 810 0.05 -9.09 9.77
C PHE A 810 -0.84 -10.13 10.47
N ALA A 811 -2.05 -9.75 10.88
CA ALA A 811 -3.03 -10.67 11.46
C ALA A 811 -3.47 -11.73 10.46
N PHE A 812 -3.80 -11.33 9.23
CA PHE A 812 -4.10 -12.27 8.15
C PHE A 812 -2.93 -13.20 7.88
N ALA A 813 -1.70 -12.67 7.80
CA ALA A 813 -0.53 -13.50 7.58
C ALA A 813 -0.27 -14.49 8.73
N ALA A 814 -0.42 -14.06 9.98
CA ALA A 814 -0.31 -14.92 11.16
C ALA A 814 -1.37 -16.03 11.12
N ASP A 815 -2.63 -15.69 10.85
CA ASP A 815 -3.73 -16.65 10.76
C ASP A 815 -3.43 -17.79 9.77
N GLN A 816 -2.90 -17.47 8.59
CA GLN A 816 -2.54 -18.49 7.60
C GLN A 816 -1.36 -19.37 8.06
N ILE A 817 -0.33 -18.79 8.69
CA ILE A 817 0.83 -19.55 9.17
C ILE A 817 0.49 -20.39 10.41
N ASP A 818 -0.31 -19.87 11.31
CA ASP A 818 -0.73 -20.55 12.55
C ASP A 818 -1.54 -21.79 12.25
N TYR A 819 -2.40 -21.73 11.23
CA TYR A 819 -3.10 -22.89 10.72
C TYR A 819 -2.11 -24.00 10.33
N THR A 820 -1.00 -23.65 9.66
CA THR A 820 0.05 -24.61 9.28
C THR A 820 0.83 -25.14 10.48
N LEU A 821 0.96 -24.37 11.55
CA LEU A 821 1.71 -24.73 12.75
C LEU A 821 0.88 -25.57 13.73
N GLY A 822 -0.44 -25.53 13.62
CA GLY A 822 -1.36 -26.43 14.32
C GLY A 822 -2.60 -25.77 14.90
N ASP A 823 -2.84 -24.47 14.68
CA ASP A 823 -4.11 -23.82 15.04
C ASP A 823 -5.20 -24.13 14.03
N ASN A 824 -5.54 -25.42 13.94
CA ASN A 824 -6.61 -25.94 13.12
C ASN A 824 -7.44 -26.94 13.93
N PRO A 825 -8.66 -27.29 13.50
CA PRO A 825 -9.57 -28.17 14.26
C PRO A 825 -8.99 -29.52 14.69
N ASN A 826 -7.97 -29.99 13.97
CA ASN A 826 -7.32 -31.27 14.22
C ASN A 826 -6.07 -31.15 15.12
N GLY A 827 -5.60 -29.93 15.41
CA GLY A 827 -4.33 -29.69 16.11
C GLY A 827 -3.10 -30.21 15.33
N GLN A 828 -3.24 -30.42 14.03
CA GLN A 828 -2.23 -31.05 13.18
C GLN A 828 -1.25 -29.99 12.68
N SER A 829 0.04 -30.09 13.04
CA SER A 829 1.05 -29.30 12.35
C SER A 829 1.26 -29.86 10.94
N TYR A 830 1.37 -29.00 9.94
CA TYR A 830 1.77 -29.37 8.58
C TYR A 830 3.27 -29.12 8.32
N LEU A 831 4.01 -28.63 9.32
CA LEU A 831 5.45 -28.45 9.26
C LEU A 831 6.16 -29.64 9.94
N VAL A 832 6.92 -30.42 9.17
CA VAL A 832 7.58 -31.63 9.69
C VAL A 832 8.56 -31.27 10.82
N GLY A 833 8.33 -31.85 12.01
CA GLY A 833 9.17 -31.66 13.19
C GLY A 833 8.78 -30.47 14.08
N PHE A 834 7.70 -29.76 13.77
CA PHE A 834 7.14 -28.70 14.62
C PHE A 834 5.95 -29.22 15.44
N GLY A 835 5.80 -28.77 16.69
CA GLY A 835 4.73 -29.24 17.57
C GLY A 835 4.84 -30.72 17.96
N ALA A 836 3.79 -31.25 18.59
CA ALA A 836 3.73 -32.64 19.05
C ALA A 836 3.24 -33.62 17.97
N ASP A 837 2.33 -33.16 17.11
CA ASP A 837 1.69 -33.94 16.06
C ASP A 837 2.03 -33.31 14.69
N TYR A 838 3.04 -33.86 14.01
CA TYR A 838 3.54 -33.41 12.71
C TYR A 838 3.63 -34.59 11.71
N PRO A 839 3.73 -34.34 10.40
CA PRO A 839 3.76 -35.39 9.39
C PRO A 839 5.00 -36.27 9.53
N LEU A 840 4.81 -37.58 9.50
CA LEU A 840 5.89 -38.56 9.63
C LEU A 840 6.21 -39.24 8.30
N ASN A 841 5.33 -39.10 7.31
CA ASN A 841 5.39 -39.80 6.03
C ASN A 841 5.28 -38.84 4.84
N PRO A 842 6.06 -37.74 4.77
CA PRO A 842 6.07 -36.92 3.56
C PRO A 842 6.47 -37.76 2.34
N HIS A 843 5.90 -37.43 1.18
CA HIS A 843 6.23 -38.02 -0.12
C HIS A 843 7.64 -37.60 -0.55
N HIS A 844 8.66 -38.21 0.06
CA HIS A 844 10.05 -37.79 -0.13
C HIS A 844 11.01 -38.99 -0.13
N ARG A 845 11.66 -39.23 -1.27
CA ARG A 845 12.48 -40.42 -1.52
C ARG A 845 13.65 -40.55 -0.54
N ALA A 846 14.50 -39.53 -0.44
CA ALA A 846 15.70 -39.59 0.41
C ALA A 846 15.34 -39.75 1.91
N ALA A 847 14.27 -39.11 2.37
CA ALA A 847 13.84 -39.20 3.77
C ALA A 847 13.17 -40.53 4.09
N SER A 848 12.55 -41.18 3.10
CA SER A 848 11.88 -42.47 3.30
C SER A 848 12.82 -43.58 3.75
N GLY A 849 14.07 -43.58 3.27
CA GLY A 849 15.03 -44.68 3.47
C GLY A 849 14.65 -45.98 2.76
N MET A 850 13.64 -45.96 1.89
CA MET A 850 13.04 -47.14 1.27
C MET A 850 13.64 -47.44 -0.11
N ASP A 851 13.85 -48.71 -0.44
CA ASP A 851 14.34 -49.13 -1.75
C ASP A 851 13.23 -49.84 -2.55
N GLY A 852 12.66 -49.09 -3.51
CA GLY A 852 11.68 -49.57 -4.46
C GLY A 852 10.21 -49.48 -4.01
N TRP A 853 9.33 -49.65 -4.99
CA TRP A 853 7.89 -49.42 -4.86
C TRP A 853 7.16 -50.30 -3.84
N ALA A 854 7.68 -51.49 -3.54
CA ALA A 854 7.05 -52.36 -2.55
C ALA A 854 7.19 -51.81 -1.11
N GLU A 855 8.28 -51.11 -0.82
CA GLU A 855 8.50 -50.47 0.47
C GLU A 855 7.79 -49.11 0.53
N TYR A 856 7.80 -48.34 -0.56
CA TYR A 856 7.00 -47.12 -0.71
C TYR A 856 5.53 -47.31 -0.30
N GLU A 857 4.86 -48.33 -0.84
CA GLU A 857 3.45 -48.69 -0.57
C GLU A 857 3.22 -49.31 0.82
N SER A 858 4.28 -49.49 1.62
CA SER A 858 4.17 -50.10 2.94
C SER A 858 3.73 -49.09 4.00
N ALA A 859 3.13 -49.56 5.08
CA ALA A 859 2.80 -48.73 6.25
C ALA A 859 4.03 -48.40 7.13
N MET A 860 5.26 -48.59 6.62
CA MET A 860 6.46 -48.19 7.35
C MET A 860 6.56 -46.67 7.38
N GLN A 861 6.97 -46.16 8.53
CA GLN A 861 7.30 -44.74 8.69
C GLN A 861 8.55 -44.40 7.88
N ASN A 862 8.68 -43.18 7.37
CA ASN A 862 9.95 -42.71 6.81
C ASN A 862 11.10 -42.90 7.83
N GLU A 863 12.26 -43.38 7.35
CA GLU A 863 13.41 -43.64 8.21
C GLU A 863 13.97 -42.34 8.83
N HIS A 864 13.89 -41.23 8.10
CA HIS A 864 14.44 -39.95 8.48
C HIS A 864 13.32 -38.90 8.64
N VAL A 865 13.44 -38.09 9.69
CA VAL A 865 12.56 -36.93 9.89
C VAL A 865 13.06 -35.79 9.01
N LEU A 866 12.26 -35.41 8.02
CA LEU A 866 12.53 -34.34 7.07
C LEU A 866 12.20 -32.97 7.71
N HIS A 867 12.95 -32.60 8.75
CA HIS A 867 12.71 -31.39 9.53
C HIS A 867 12.51 -30.16 8.64
N GLY A 868 11.41 -29.44 8.89
CA GLY A 868 11.08 -28.19 8.23
C GLY A 868 10.34 -28.30 6.92
N ALA A 869 10.10 -29.48 6.37
CA ALA A 869 9.33 -29.58 5.15
C ALA A 869 7.86 -29.21 5.42
N LEU A 870 7.35 -28.22 4.68
CA LEU A 870 5.92 -27.91 4.66
C LEU A 870 5.23 -28.87 3.70
N VAL A 871 4.31 -29.70 4.21
CA VAL A 871 3.54 -30.61 3.35
C VAL A 871 2.44 -29.86 2.59
N GLY A 872 1.94 -30.45 1.51
CA GLY A 872 0.90 -29.86 0.67
C GLY A 872 -0.31 -29.34 1.43
N GLY A 873 -0.77 -30.05 2.46
CA GLY A 873 -1.81 -29.57 3.37
C GLY A 873 -3.16 -30.24 3.15
N PRO A 874 -4.21 -29.77 3.82
CA PRO A 874 -5.53 -30.43 3.78
C PRO A 874 -6.32 -30.13 2.51
N ASP A 875 -7.38 -30.92 2.31
CA ASP A 875 -8.47 -30.56 1.42
C ASP A 875 -9.27 -29.35 1.98
N VAL A 876 -10.20 -28.83 1.17
CA VAL A 876 -11.01 -27.66 1.53
C VAL A 876 -11.87 -27.83 2.80
N ASN A 877 -12.10 -29.07 3.26
CA ASN A 877 -12.86 -29.34 4.47
C ASN A 877 -11.94 -29.56 5.69
N GLY A 878 -10.63 -29.32 5.56
CA GLY A 878 -9.66 -29.58 6.60
C GLY A 878 -9.34 -31.07 6.78
N ASN A 879 -9.71 -31.95 5.82
CA ASN A 879 -9.34 -33.37 5.91
C ASN A 879 -7.91 -33.55 5.42
N TRP A 880 -7.13 -34.29 6.19
CA TRP A 880 -5.78 -34.67 5.83
C TRP A 880 -5.42 -36.03 6.45
N SER A 881 -4.51 -36.75 5.80
CA SER A 881 -3.92 -37.97 6.37
C SER A 881 -2.44 -38.06 6.02
N ASP A 882 -1.64 -38.48 7.00
CA ASP A 882 -0.21 -38.75 6.86
C ASP A 882 0.05 -40.03 6.06
N ASP A 883 -0.10 -39.95 4.74
CA ASP A 883 0.09 -41.04 3.79
C ASP A 883 1.07 -40.65 2.69
N ARG A 884 2.28 -41.23 2.73
CA ARG A 884 3.34 -41.03 1.73
C ARG A 884 2.89 -41.31 0.30
N THR A 885 1.87 -42.14 0.10
CA THR A 885 1.36 -42.46 -1.24
C THR A 885 0.47 -41.36 -1.82
N ASP A 886 -0.04 -40.49 -0.95
CA ASP A 886 -0.81 -39.30 -1.29
C ASP A 886 0.11 -38.11 -1.55
N HIS A 887 0.69 -38.13 -2.74
CA HIS A 887 1.59 -37.11 -3.26
C HIS A 887 0.90 -35.76 -3.53
N ILE A 888 -0.38 -35.59 -3.23
CA ILE A 888 -1.03 -34.26 -3.30
C ILE A 888 -0.90 -33.59 -1.94
N PHE A 889 -1.35 -34.28 -0.88
CA PHE A 889 -1.43 -33.69 0.47
C PHE A 889 -0.16 -33.87 1.31
N THR A 890 0.70 -34.83 0.96
CA THR A 890 1.98 -35.09 1.66
C THR A 890 3.23 -34.77 0.85
N GLU A 891 3.06 -34.22 -0.36
CA GLU A 891 4.19 -33.67 -1.13
C GLU A 891 4.84 -32.50 -0.39
N VAL A 892 6.14 -32.34 -0.64
CA VAL A 892 7.01 -31.31 -0.11
C VAL A 892 7.88 -30.83 -1.27
N ALA A 893 8.17 -29.53 -1.34
CA ALA A 893 8.96 -28.96 -2.42
C ALA A 893 9.72 -27.71 -2.01
N THR A 894 10.79 -27.37 -2.73
CA THR A 894 11.57 -26.15 -2.47
C THR A 894 10.72 -24.90 -2.55
N ASP A 895 9.72 -24.86 -3.45
CA ASP A 895 8.81 -23.72 -3.58
C ASP A 895 7.75 -23.66 -2.48
N TYR A 896 7.40 -24.79 -1.85
CA TYR A 896 6.44 -24.80 -0.73
C TYR A 896 7.00 -24.06 0.49
N ASN A 897 8.31 -24.12 0.69
CA ASN A 897 8.99 -23.54 1.84
C ASN A 897 9.49 -22.10 1.61
N ALA A 898 9.49 -21.60 0.39
CA ALA A 898 10.19 -20.36 0.04
C ALA A 898 9.52 -19.13 0.67
N ALA A 899 8.29 -18.82 0.27
CA ALA A 899 7.53 -17.71 0.83
C ALA A 899 7.22 -17.95 2.32
N TYR A 900 6.92 -19.19 2.70
CA TYR A 900 6.69 -19.62 4.08
C TYR A 900 7.80 -19.17 5.04
N SER A 901 9.07 -19.35 4.64
CA SER A 901 10.23 -18.90 5.42
C SER A 901 10.28 -17.37 5.55
N GLY A 902 9.89 -16.65 4.49
CA GLY A 902 9.78 -15.20 4.50
C GLY A 902 8.68 -14.68 5.44
N VAL A 903 7.50 -15.31 5.47
CA VAL A 903 6.42 -14.92 6.40
C VAL A 903 6.84 -15.16 7.84
N LEU A 904 7.41 -16.32 8.14
CA LEU A 904 7.93 -16.62 9.49
C LEU A 904 8.93 -15.56 9.94
N ALA A 905 9.84 -15.12 9.05
CA ALA A 905 10.79 -14.06 9.37
C ALA A 905 10.09 -12.72 9.63
N ALA A 906 9.11 -12.34 8.80
CA ALA A 906 8.35 -11.10 8.97
C ALA A 906 7.52 -11.08 10.27
N LEU A 907 6.92 -12.21 10.66
CA LEU A 907 6.17 -12.34 11.92
C LEU A 907 7.09 -12.18 13.14
N ILE A 908 8.30 -12.76 13.10
CA ILE A 908 9.31 -12.55 14.16
C ILE A 908 9.66 -11.06 14.30
N ASP A 909 9.92 -10.38 13.17
CA ASP A 909 10.28 -8.97 13.20
C ASP A 909 9.11 -8.09 13.68
N TYR A 910 7.88 -8.39 13.27
CA TYR A 910 6.68 -7.66 13.72
C TYR A 910 6.39 -7.84 15.21
N ASP A 911 6.44 -9.07 15.74
CA ASP A 911 6.22 -9.37 17.16
C ASP A 911 7.19 -8.63 18.10
N MET A 912 8.38 -8.27 17.61
CA MET A 912 9.32 -7.47 18.38
C MET A 912 9.06 -5.97 18.33
N LEU A 913 8.37 -5.50 17.29
CA LEU A 913 8.08 -4.08 17.09
C LEU A 913 6.87 -3.62 17.92
N VAL A 914 5.96 -4.53 18.27
CA VAL A 914 4.68 -4.23 18.95
C VAL A 914 4.65 -4.55 20.43
#